data_AF-A0A2E7RKQ3-F1
#
_entry.id   AF-A0A2E7RKQ3-F1
#
_cell.length_a   1.000
_cell.length_b   1.000
_cell.length_c   1.000
_cell.angle_alpha   90.00
_cell.angle_beta   90.00
_cell.angle_gamma   90.00
#
_symmetry.space_group_name_H-M   'P 1'
#
loop_
_entity.id
_entity.type
_entity.pdbx_description
1 polymer ?
#
loop_
_entity_poly.entity_id
_entity_poly.type
_entity_poly.pdbx_seq_one_letter_code
_entity_poly.pdbx_strand_id
1 'polypeptide(L)'
;MLAPLLLSALPSFGLFLLTPFPQGEDRNVAFSEGFEKAVRMREMEDMDRLIKRYTDEAINAFVVKADERAISPGGGLGNWVDNFVESWGRTFRNDFARNYDRFLQLRIHGDLRQIRGETINGPYYEAVVGHAIALGSKDEDDWRTVRAMAEVCVNAFEQCGDTYFASKAAFVLGNSWNPDFNPDGGNAQKALDAYKQVMHFRGKCLLSQDKNYTETKACIRILESALGLGEEVGAAPKSAGDRVVLSIPPAEGAEWHAFALEPDADSKLNKVVHSNDWADNHRMSWPFAGTGEVGTSTKLWFFDPPVFVKRIDKNEFVVEAGAKPSKPFKLSLKPKVVPFNRLIDDQEIPHAIAFAGGSERDPLHGQEMNFSISDKAATFFFRPVSTRTAKTPFGPLTIWDLDCDGYYGLAESALPRAYVGVPLDTFFYRHDAIMLGKGKRSLPYCRWISDSSGNWYEVELMSHQEGKEAQIRQVSPVLGKAKLSFKGVKDLKLVSLVLESDSGKTKGLLVDLLAQRKEVALPAGRYKFQMGILRNKKGDEEALLLPPTALALTWDIAPGETTEIKLGGPFDLAVQPKVEGNVMTLDGASLVVTGKAGERYLRLVGAPLFGVEVEVKGNKKANTEFKGSNAQEMNNNFLYAYQPQDAIIPFKGDSAPPYRLTLNKHPWFGNIQTDWIE
;
A
#
# COMPACT_ATOMS: atom_id res chain seq x y z
N MET A 1 42.68 -23.29 35.92
CA MET A 1 42.72 -24.68 35.40
C MET A 1 41.56 -24.82 34.44
N LEU A 2 41.80 -24.61 33.14
CA LEU A 2 42.01 -25.63 32.10
C LEU A 2 40.68 -26.20 31.55
N ALA A 3 40.39 -25.81 30.29
CA ALA A 3 39.45 -26.48 29.38
C ALA A 3 39.98 -27.87 28.97
N PRO A 4 39.21 -28.75 28.28
CA PRO A 4 39.08 -28.63 26.80
C PRO A 4 37.78 -29.14 26.11
N LEU A 5 37.46 -28.53 24.96
CA LEU A 5 37.05 -29.05 23.62
C LEU A 5 36.40 -30.46 23.47
N LEU A 6 35.27 -30.57 22.73
CA LEU A 6 35.22 -31.05 21.31
C LEU A 6 33.78 -31.17 20.73
N LEU A 7 33.68 -30.76 19.45
CA LEU A 7 32.56 -30.92 18.50
C LEU A 7 32.19 -32.38 18.22
N SER A 8 30.91 -32.62 17.85
CA SER A 8 30.58 -33.51 16.73
C SER A 8 29.26 -33.08 16.07
N ALA A 9 29.21 -33.28 14.76
CA ALA A 9 28.32 -32.66 13.79
C ALA A 9 26.95 -33.32 13.67
N LEU A 10 25.91 -32.55 13.33
CA LEU A 10 24.71 -33.02 12.65
C LEU A 10 24.23 -32.00 11.60
N PRO A 11 23.67 -32.46 10.47
CA PRO A 11 23.63 -31.73 9.21
C PRO A 11 22.50 -30.70 9.14
N SER A 12 22.81 -29.62 8.43
CA SER A 12 21.93 -28.56 7.96
C SER A 12 20.76 -29.13 7.15
N PHE A 13 19.51 -28.95 7.61
CA PHE A 13 18.32 -28.86 6.74
C PHE A 13 17.25 -28.04 7.45
N GLY A 14 16.81 -26.96 6.79
CA GLY A 14 15.92 -25.95 7.33
C GLY A 14 14.54 -26.49 7.70
N LEU A 15 14.24 -26.46 9.00
CA LEU A 15 12.87 -26.52 9.51
C LEU A 15 12.26 -25.12 9.36
N PHE A 16 11.23 -25.00 8.53
CA PHE A 16 10.36 -23.82 8.50
C PHE A 16 9.56 -23.76 9.81
N LEU A 17 10.13 -23.09 10.82
CA LEU A 17 9.36 -22.53 11.93
C LEU A 17 9.28 -21.03 11.66
N LEU A 18 8.09 -20.56 11.31
CA LEU A 18 7.77 -19.14 11.32
C LEU A 18 7.88 -18.66 12.77
N THR A 19 9.04 -18.13 13.13
CA THR A 19 9.22 -17.37 14.36
C THR A 19 8.24 -16.19 14.37
N PRO A 20 7.59 -15.87 15.50
CA PRO A 20 6.81 -14.65 15.62
C PRO A 20 7.71 -13.45 15.29
N PHE A 21 7.27 -12.61 14.36
CA PHE A 21 8.02 -11.45 13.90
C PHE A 21 8.33 -10.50 15.08
N PRO A 22 9.56 -9.96 15.20
CA PRO A 22 9.88 -9.01 16.25
C PRO A 22 9.05 -7.74 16.09
N GLN A 23 8.47 -7.27 17.20
CA GLN A 23 7.88 -5.92 17.29
C GLN A 23 9.00 -4.91 17.04
N GLY A 24 8.80 -3.98 16.09
CA GLY A 24 9.82 -3.04 15.66
C GLY A 24 10.26 -2.10 16.78
N GLU A 25 11.58 -1.91 16.91
CA GLU A 25 12.23 -0.96 17.81
C GLU A 25 11.93 0.49 17.40
N ASP A 26 11.76 1.41 18.37
CA ASP A 26 11.52 2.84 18.09
C ASP A 26 12.74 3.46 17.38
N ARG A 27 12.54 3.91 16.14
CA ARG A 27 13.59 4.41 15.26
C ARG A 27 14.29 5.67 15.80
N ASN A 28 13.58 6.53 16.54
CA ASN A 28 14.19 7.73 17.14
C ASN A 28 15.15 7.37 18.26
N VAL A 29 14.76 6.40 19.09
CA VAL A 29 15.60 5.86 20.17
C VAL A 29 16.82 5.15 19.58
N ALA A 30 16.60 4.28 18.58
CA ALA A 30 17.66 3.55 17.91
C ALA A 30 18.71 4.48 17.26
N PHE A 31 18.27 5.56 16.60
CA PHE A 31 19.20 6.56 16.08
C PHE A 31 19.95 7.29 17.20
N SER A 32 19.22 7.84 18.19
CA SER A 32 19.81 8.70 19.23
C SER A 32 20.85 7.96 20.05
N GLU A 33 20.53 6.75 20.53
CA GLU A 33 21.46 5.93 21.31
C GLU A 33 22.64 5.45 20.48
N GLY A 34 22.37 5.01 19.23
CA GLY A 34 23.39 4.56 18.31
C GLY A 34 24.39 5.67 17.98
N PHE A 35 23.88 6.87 17.67
CA PHE A 35 24.72 8.00 17.28
C PHE A 35 25.49 8.54 18.46
N GLU A 36 24.89 8.63 19.65
CA GLU A 36 25.61 9.02 20.87
C GLU A 36 26.72 8.03 21.22
N LYS A 37 26.47 6.72 21.07
CA LYS A 37 27.49 5.69 21.22
C LYS A 37 28.63 5.89 20.22
N ALA A 38 28.32 6.07 18.94
CA ALA A 38 29.33 6.27 17.90
C ALA A 38 30.17 7.53 18.17
N VAL A 39 29.55 8.64 18.60
CA VAL A 39 30.25 9.88 19.01
C VAL A 39 31.20 9.62 20.18
N ARG A 40 30.76 8.88 21.21
CA ARG A 40 31.62 8.51 22.36
C ARG A 40 32.80 7.65 21.93
N MET A 41 32.59 6.72 21.00
CA MET A 41 33.62 5.81 20.50
C MET A 41 34.49 6.43 19.40
N ARG A 42 34.14 7.62 18.91
CA ARG A 42 34.78 8.31 17.77
C ARG A 42 34.73 7.48 16.47
N GLU A 43 33.66 6.72 16.29
CA GLU A 43 33.43 5.84 15.13
C GLU A 43 32.74 6.62 14.01
N MET A 44 33.54 7.36 13.21
CA MET A 44 33.03 8.26 12.17
C MET A 44 32.20 7.54 11.09
N GLU A 45 32.61 6.34 10.69
CA GLU A 45 31.86 5.53 9.72
C GLU A 45 30.49 5.09 10.24
N ASP A 46 30.39 4.83 11.56
CA ASP A 46 29.14 4.46 12.19
C ASP A 46 28.19 5.64 12.32
N MET A 47 28.71 6.83 12.62
CA MET A 47 27.94 8.08 12.56
C MET A 47 27.34 8.30 11.17
N ASP A 48 28.16 8.19 10.12
CA ASP A 48 27.76 8.39 8.73
C ASP A 48 26.68 7.36 8.32
N ARG A 49 26.86 6.09 8.71
CA ARG A 49 25.88 5.01 8.48
C ARG A 49 24.56 5.25 9.19
N LEU A 50 24.58 5.73 10.44
CA LEU A 50 23.39 5.98 11.24
C LEU A 50 22.57 7.16 10.70
N ILE A 51 23.22 8.28 10.34
CA ILE A 51 22.56 9.44 9.71
C ILE A 51 21.85 9.02 8.42
N LYS A 52 22.45 8.09 7.67
CA LYS A 52 21.90 7.64 6.41
C LYS A 52 20.75 6.64 6.54
N ARG A 53 20.85 5.73 7.52
CA ARG A 53 19.80 4.75 7.83
C ARG A 53 18.55 5.42 8.41
N TYR A 54 18.76 6.47 9.21
CA TYR A 54 17.73 7.14 9.98
C TYR A 54 17.67 8.64 9.61
N THR A 55 17.61 8.96 8.32
CA THR A 55 17.78 10.34 7.85
C THR A 55 16.77 11.32 8.44
N ASP A 56 15.48 11.00 8.47
CA ASP A 56 14.46 11.88 9.03
C ASP A 56 14.62 12.04 10.55
N GLU A 57 14.91 10.94 11.26
CA GLU A 57 15.15 10.95 12.71
C GLU A 57 16.43 11.75 13.05
N ALA A 58 17.47 11.61 12.22
CA ALA A 58 18.73 12.33 12.34
C ALA A 58 18.55 13.83 12.17
N ILE A 59 17.79 14.28 11.16
CA ILE A 59 17.45 15.69 10.96
C ILE A 59 16.73 16.25 12.18
N ASN A 60 15.71 15.54 12.68
CA ASN A 60 14.93 15.99 13.83
C ASN A 60 15.81 16.11 15.09
N ALA A 61 16.60 15.07 15.39
CA ALA A 61 17.52 15.07 16.53
C ALA A 61 18.57 16.19 16.42
N PHE A 62 19.10 16.43 15.23
CA PHE A 62 20.05 17.51 14.99
C PHE A 62 19.46 18.90 15.21
N VAL A 63 18.28 19.18 14.65
CA VAL A 63 17.62 20.48 14.80
C VAL A 63 17.41 20.81 16.28
N VAL A 64 16.90 19.85 17.07
CA VAL A 64 16.70 20.01 18.51
C VAL A 64 18.02 20.30 19.24
N LYS A 65 19.06 19.50 18.99
CA LYS A 65 20.36 19.66 19.68
C LYS A 65 21.13 20.92 19.24
N ALA A 66 20.97 21.34 17.99
CA ALA A 66 21.54 22.59 17.50
C ALA A 66 20.86 23.81 18.16
N ASP A 67 19.54 23.76 18.34
CA ASP A 67 18.79 24.75 19.10
C ASP A 67 19.23 24.80 20.57
N GLU A 68 19.36 23.65 21.23
CA GLU A 68 19.87 23.56 22.60
C GLU A 68 21.29 24.14 22.73
N ARG A 69 22.19 23.82 21.79
CA ARG A 69 23.55 24.38 21.74
C ARG A 69 23.53 25.90 21.61
N ALA A 70 22.63 26.45 20.78
CA ALA A 70 22.52 27.88 20.57
C ALA A 70 21.98 28.64 21.80
N ILE A 71 21.25 27.97 22.70
CA ILE A 71 20.75 28.52 23.97
C ILE A 71 21.78 28.34 25.09
N SER A 72 22.45 27.19 25.14
CA SER A 72 23.41 26.84 26.21
C SER A 72 24.72 26.29 25.62
N PRO A 73 25.68 27.15 25.24
CA PRO A 73 26.92 26.74 24.58
C PRO A 73 27.86 25.85 25.42
N GLY A 74 27.59 25.66 26.72
CA GLY A 74 28.47 24.94 27.66
C GLY A 74 28.11 23.48 27.97
N GLY A 75 26.99 22.96 27.45
CA GLY A 75 26.38 21.70 27.92
C GLY A 75 26.93 20.37 27.38
N GLY A 76 28.16 20.32 26.84
CA GLY A 76 28.72 19.11 26.22
C GLY A 76 28.10 18.70 24.87
N LEU A 77 27.03 19.39 24.44
CA LEU A 77 26.37 19.22 23.14
C LEU A 77 27.24 19.63 21.95
N GLY A 78 28.23 20.52 22.16
CA GLY A 78 29.11 21.01 21.10
C GLY A 78 29.77 19.88 20.32
N ASN A 79 30.34 18.90 21.03
CA ASN A 79 30.97 17.74 20.40
C ASN A 79 29.96 16.92 19.59
N TRP A 80 28.73 16.73 20.08
CA TRP A 80 27.71 15.98 19.33
C TRP A 80 27.31 16.71 18.05
N VAL A 81 27.03 18.03 18.14
CA VAL A 81 26.60 18.85 17.00
C VAL A 81 27.72 18.98 15.98
N ASP A 82 28.97 19.19 16.41
CA ASP A 82 30.12 19.28 15.51
C ASP A 82 30.33 17.95 14.76
N ASN A 83 30.29 16.81 15.46
CA ASN A 83 30.36 15.49 14.82
C ASN A 83 29.21 15.25 13.85
N PHE A 84 27.98 15.67 14.19
CA PHE A 84 26.84 15.57 13.28
C PHE A 84 27.05 16.44 12.04
N VAL A 85 27.46 17.70 12.19
CA VAL A 85 27.70 18.62 11.06
C VAL A 85 28.76 18.05 10.11
N GLU A 86 29.84 17.50 10.66
CA GLU A 86 30.87 16.84 9.86
C GLU A 86 30.37 15.56 9.18
N SER A 87 29.68 14.70 9.93
CA SER A 87 29.12 13.44 9.43
C SER A 87 28.08 13.67 8.33
N TRP A 88 27.21 14.67 8.51
CA TRP A 88 26.25 15.11 7.51
C TRP A 88 26.92 15.59 6.24
N GLY A 89 27.93 16.47 6.36
CA GLY A 89 28.68 17.00 5.23
C GLY A 89 29.39 15.91 4.43
N ARG A 90 29.91 14.87 5.10
CA ARG A 90 30.47 13.68 4.44
C ARG A 90 29.39 12.82 3.79
N THR A 91 28.26 12.62 4.45
CA THR A 91 27.22 11.67 4.04
C THR A 91 26.40 12.16 2.85
N PHE A 92 25.98 13.43 2.86
CA PHE A 92 25.06 13.99 1.86
C PHE A 92 25.69 15.07 0.97
N ARG A 93 26.97 15.41 1.20
CA ARG A 93 27.72 16.40 0.41
C ARG A 93 27.00 17.73 0.23
N ASN A 94 26.29 18.16 1.26
CA ASN A 94 25.68 19.48 1.31
C ASN A 94 25.89 20.12 2.68
N ASP A 95 25.72 21.43 2.71
CA ASP A 95 25.99 22.25 3.89
C ASP A 95 24.75 22.47 4.76
N PHE A 96 23.67 21.66 4.66
CA PHE A 96 22.45 21.88 5.47
C PHE A 96 22.76 22.03 6.96
N ALA A 97 23.37 21.00 7.58
CA ALA A 97 23.64 21.00 9.02
C ALA A 97 24.55 22.17 9.42
N ARG A 98 25.59 22.42 8.62
CA ARG A 98 26.52 23.54 8.85
C ARG A 98 25.84 24.89 8.75
N ASN A 99 25.01 25.10 7.73
CA ASN A 99 24.30 26.36 7.50
C ASN A 99 23.24 26.59 8.57
N TYR A 100 22.55 25.54 9.02
CA TYR A 100 21.56 25.62 10.09
C TYR A 100 22.20 25.97 11.43
N ASP A 101 23.26 25.26 11.84
CA ASP A 101 23.99 25.56 13.09
C ASP A 101 24.58 26.98 13.07
N ARG A 102 25.19 27.40 11.95
CA ARG A 102 25.68 28.77 11.77
C ARG A 102 24.57 29.82 11.80
N PHE A 103 23.42 29.51 11.21
CA PHE A 103 22.26 30.39 11.28
C PHE A 103 21.85 30.64 12.74
N LEU A 104 21.72 29.56 13.52
CA LEU A 104 21.37 29.62 14.93
C LEU A 104 22.43 30.33 15.78
N GLN A 105 23.71 30.14 15.50
CA GLN A 105 24.78 30.75 16.32
C GLN A 105 25.09 32.20 15.95
N LEU A 106 25.08 32.53 14.66
CA LEU A 106 25.66 33.79 14.15
C LEU A 106 24.63 34.75 13.58
N ARG A 107 23.53 34.24 13.01
CA ARG A 107 22.60 35.07 12.22
C ARG A 107 21.33 35.43 12.97
N ILE A 108 20.90 34.60 13.91
CA ILE A 108 19.70 34.88 14.70
C ILE A 108 20.04 35.43 16.09
N HIS A 109 19.90 36.73 16.25
CA HIS A 109 20.21 37.48 17.48
C HIS A 109 19.11 38.51 17.77
N GLY A 110 19.02 38.94 19.04
CA GLY A 110 18.03 39.92 19.49
C GLY A 110 16.59 39.52 19.14
N ASP A 111 15.85 40.49 18.59
CA ASP A 111 14.43 40.37 18.27
C ASP A 111 14.11 39.20 17.35
N LEU A 112 14.96 38.87 16.37
CA LEU A 112 14.72 37.75 15.45
C LEU A 112 14.72 36.40 16.18
N ARG A 113 15.57 36.25 17.21
CA ARG A 113 15.60 35.03 18.02
C ARG A 113 14.36 34.91 18.89
N GLN A 114 13.91 36.03 19.44
CA GLN A 114 12.66 36.09 20.20
C GLN A 114 11.47 35.74 19.31
N ILE A 115 11.33 36.37 18.14
CA ILE A 115 10.27 36.09 17.15
C ILE A 115 10.26 34.61 16.79
N ARG A 116 11.42 34.02 16.47
CA ARG A 116 11.51 32.59 16.16
C ARG A 116 11.06 31.72 17.34
N GLY A 117 11.54 32.01 18.54
CA GLY A 117 11.19 31.25 19.75
C GLY A 117 9.70 31.32 20.09
N GLU A 118 9.10 32.50 20.00
CA GLU A 118 7.67 32.72 20.20
C GLU A 118 6.83 32.02 19.11
N THR A 119 7.30 32.07 17.85
CA THR A 119 6.63 31.38 16.74
C THR A 119 6.66 29.86 16.92
N ILE A 120 7.81 29.28 17.29
CA ILE A 120 7.95 27.82 17.52
C ILE A 120 7.06 27.36 18.68
N ASN A 121 7.12 28.05 19.81
CA ASN A 121 6.46 27.61 21.05
C ASN A 121 4.96 27.97 21.12
N GLY A 122 4.46 28.79 20.20
CA GLY A 122 3.04 29.13 20.10
C GLY A 122 2.45 28.74 18.74
N PRO A 123 2.36 29.66 17.77
CA PRO A 123 1.65 29.43 16.51
C PRO A 123 2.05 28.17 15.75
N TYR A 124 3.34 27.81 15.73
CA TYR A 124 3.79 26.63 15.01
C TYR A 124 3.39 25.32 15.70
N TYR A 125 3.54 25.26 17.03
CA TYR A 125 3.07 24.12 17.81
C TYR A 125 1.55 23.93 17.64
N GLU A 126 0.79 25.02 17.75
CA GLU A 126 -0.67 25.01 17.51
C GLU A 126 -1.02 24.58 16.09
N ALA A 127 -0.29 25.06 15.07
CA ALA A 127 -0.51 24.65 13.68
C ALA A 127 -0.24 23.15 13.48
N VAL A 128 0.82 22.59 14.08
CA VAL A 128 1.15 21.16 13.94
C VAL A 128 0.16 20.27 14.68
N VAL A 129 -0.23 20.63 15.90
CA VAL A 129 -1.26 19.91 16.66
C VAL A 129 -2.61 19.99 15.95
N GLY A 130 -3.01 21.20 15.54
CA GLY A 130 -4.22 21.43 14.77
C GLY A 130 -4.23 20.66 13.45
N HIS A 131 -3.09 20.58 12.77
CA HIS A 131 -2.94 19.80 11.53
C HIS A 131 -3.20 18.30 11.76
N ALA A 132 -2.67 17.71 12.84
CA ALA A 132 -2.93 16.32 13.18
C ALA A 132 -4.42 16.07 13.48
N ILE A 133 -5.07 17.00 14.18
CA ILE A 133 -6.52 16.95 14.45
C ILE A 133 -7.31 17.05 13.14
N ALA A 134 -7.01 18.04 12.30
CA ALA A 134 -7.70 18.31 11.05
C ALA A 134 -7.55 17.17 10.03
N LEU A 135 -6.41 16.47 10.02
CA LEU A 135 -6.23 15.25 9.21
C LEU A 135 -7.21 14.13 9.61
N GLY A 136 -7.55 14.05 10.90
CA GLY A 136 -8.49 13.06 11.43
C GLY A 136 -9.95 13.46 11.25
N SER A 137 -10.31 14.70 11.59
CA SER A 137 -11.69 15.22 11.52
C SER A 137 -12.12 15.49 10.07
N LYS A 138 -11.19 15.98 9.25
CA LYS A 138 -11.42 16.56 7.91
C LYS A 138 -12.39 17.75 7.91
N ASP A 139 -12.58 18.40 9.05
CA ASP A 139 -13.47 19.55 9.21
C ASP A 139 -12.80 20.84 8.68
N GLU A 140 -13.53 21.60 7.88
CA GLU A 140 -13.06 22.87 7.31
C GLU A 140 -12.81 23.95 8.39
N ASP A 141 -13.53 23.95 9.51
CA ASP A 141 -13.27 24.91 10.59
C ASP A 141 -11.93 24.62 11.30
N ASP A 142 -11.58 23.34 11.47
CA ASP A 142 -10.26 22.93 11.95
C ASP A 142 -9.17 23.35 10.94
N TRP A 143 -9.40 23.07 9.65
CA TRP A 143 -8.46 23.47 8.59
C TRP A 143 -8.32 24.98 8.43
N ARG A 144 -9.36 25.77 8.69
CA ARG A 144 -9.30 27.25 8.68
C ARG A 144 -8.37 27.76 9.77
N THR A 145 -8.46 27.18 10.97
CA THR A 145 -7.57 27.51 12.09
C THR A 145 -6.12 27.15 11.74
N VAL A 146 -5.90 25.95 11.19
CA VAL A 146 -4.58 25.50 10.74
C VAL A 146 -4.00 26.42 9.67
N ARG A 147 -4.80 26.84 8.68
CA ARG A 147 -4.36 27.78 7.62
C ARG A 147 -3.88 29.09 8.19
N ALA A 148 -4.69 29.72 9.03
CA ALA A 148 -4.36 31.01 9.62
C ALA A 148 -3.04 30.93 10.39
N MET A 149 -2.86 29.88 11.20
CA MET A 149 -1.63 29.70 11.98
C MET A 149 -0.42 29.35 11.10
N ALA A 150 -0.59 28.47 10.10
CA ALA A 150 0.49 28.09 9.20
C ALA A 150 0.96 29.27 8.34
N GLU A 151 0.06 30.13 7.85
CA GLU A 151 0.42 31.35 7.11
C GLU A 151 1.23 32.32 7.97
N VAL A 152 0.81 32.54 9.22
CA VAL A 152 1.57 33.34 10.19
C VAL A 152 2.96 32.75 10.40
N CYS A 153 3.07 31.43 10.57
CA CYS A 153 4.34 30.75 10.77
C CYS A 153 5.27 30.88 9.55
N VAL A 154 4.76 30.65 8.33
CA VAL A 154 5.57 30.78 7.10
C VAL A 154 6.19 32.17 7.02
N ASN A 155 5.38 33.21 7.21
CA ASN A 155 5.84 34.59 7.15
C ASN A 155 6.86 34.91 8.25
N ALA A 156 6.60 34.50 9.50
CA ALA A 156 7.49 34.75 10.63
C ALA A 156 8.83 34.01 10.50
N PHE A 157 8.82 32.77 10.01
CA PHE A 157 10.04 32.01 9.78
C PHE A 157 10.83 32.52 8.58
N GLU A 158 10.16 32.95 7.50
CA GLU A 158 10.84 33.61 6.39
C GLU A 158 11.48 34.94 6.84
N GLN A 159 10.78 35.74 7.65
CA GLN A 159 11.29 37.00 8.19
C GLN A 159 12.54 36.80 9.05
N CYS A 160 12.58 35.77 9.90
CA CYS A 160 13.77 35.48 10.71
C CYS A 160 14.83 34.67 9.95
N GLY A 161 14.58 34.28 8.71
CA GLY A 161 15.50 33.52 7.86
C GLY A 161 15.56 32.02 8.16
N ASP A 162 14.66 31.49 8.98
CA ASP A 162 14.58 30.06 9.29
C ASP A 162 13.85 29.30 8.16
N THR A 163 14.60 29.00 7.12
CA THR A 163 14.09 28.23 5.97
C THR A 163 13.70 26.79 6.31
N TYR A 164 14.20 26.20 7.41
CA TYR A 164 13.80 24.86 7.81
C TYR A 164 12.37 24.86 8.35
N PHE A 165 12.08 25.70 9.34
CA PHE A 165 10.73 25.78 9.90
C PHE A 165 9.73 26.45 8.94
N ALA A 166 10.17 27.40 8.10
CA ALA A 166 9.35 27.92 7.02
C ALA A 166 8.87 26.80 6.07
N SER A 167 9.76 25.86 5.70
CA SER A 167 9.37 24.72 4.87
C SER A 167 8.35 23.79 5.55
N LYS A 168 8.48 23.56 6.86
CA LYS A 168 7.54 22.72 7.63
C LYS A 168 6.17 23.40 7.74
N ALA A 169 6.14 24.69 8.05
CA ALA A 169 4.91 25.48 8.09
C ALA A 169 4.23 25.55 6.72
N ALA A 170 5.00 25.75 5.63
CA ALA A 170 4.48 25.76 4.27
C ALA A 170 3.91 24.40 3.86
N PHE A 171 4.45 23.29 4.38
CA PHE A 171 3.91 21.96 4.14
C PHE A 171 2.55 21.77 4.82
N VAL A 172 2.43 22.21 6.08
CA VAL A 172 1.14 22.24 6.80
C VAL A 172 0.13 23.12 6.05
N LEU A 173 0.57 24.29 5.58
CA LEU A 173 -0.25 25.17 4.76
C LEU A 173 -0.69 24.51 3.45
N GLY A 174 0.22 23.81 2.76
CA GLY A 174 -0.09 23.06 1.54
C GLY A 174 -1.15 22.00 1.81
N ASN A 175 -1.00 21.23 2.88
CA ASN A 175 -2.00 20.22 3.27
C ASN A 175 -3.36 20.85 3.57
N SER A 176 -3.37 21.99 4.25
CA SER A 176 -4.60 22.66 4.66
C SER A 176 -5.41 23.27 3.50
N TRP A 177 -4.74 23.55 2.38
CA TRP A 177 -5.36 23.92 1.12
C TRP A 177 -5.57 22.72 0.19
N ASN A 178 -4.96 21.56 0.44
CA ASN A 178 -5.04 20.44 -0.47
C ASN A 178 -6.46 19.84 -0.43
N PRO A 179 -7.19 19.80 -1.56
CA PRO A 179 -8.54 19.23 -1.58
C PRO A 179 -8.60 17.78 -1.12
N ASP A 180 -7.53 16.98 -1.24
CA ASP A 180 -7.51 15.59 -0.74
C ASP A 180 -7.53 15.50 0.80
N PHE A 181 -7.04 16.53 1.51
CA PHE A 181 -7.03 16.57 2.97
C PHE A 181 -8.15 17.44 3.55
N ASN A 182 -8.43 18.57 2.91
CA ASN A 182 -9.52 19.49 3.24
C ASN A 182 -10.57 19.50 2.12
N PRO A 183 -11.54 18.56 2.13
CA PRO A 183 -12.50 18.43 1.04
C PRO A 183 -13.48 19.60 0.92
N ASP A 184 -13.73 20.32 2.02
CA ASP A 184 -14.80 21.33 2.12
C ASP A 184 -14.31 22.78 1.98
N GLY A 185 -13.01 23.04 2.15
CA GLY A 185 -12.41 24.37 1.88
C GLY A 185 -11.03 24.36 1.23
N GLY A 186 -10.63 23.20 0.68
CA GLY A 186 -9.41 23.07 -0.10
C GLY A 186 -9.44 23.85 -1.42
N ASN A 187 -8.27 24.31 -1.85
CA ASN A 187 -8.02 24.97 -3.13
C ASN A 187 -6.71 24.43 -3.73
N ALA A 188 -6.83 23.68 -4.84
CA ALA A 188 -5.70 23.01 -5.49
C ALA A 188 -4.57 23.98 -5.90
N GLN A 189 -4.90 25.19 -6.39
CA GLN A 189 -3.88 26.17 -6.79
C GLN A 189 -3.13 26.70 -5.56
N LYS A 190 -3.84 27.06 -4.49
CA LYS A 190 -3.19 27.51 -3.24
C LYS A 190 -2.35 26.41 -2.61
N ALA A 191 -2.81 25.16 -2.65
CA ALA A 191 -2.04 24.02 -2.21
C ALA A 191 -0.75 23.87 -3.03
N LEU A 192 -0.85 23.97 -4.37
CA LEU A 192 0.29 23.89 -5.26
C LEU A 192 1.31 25.01 -4.98
N ASP A 193 0.83 26.25 -4.79
CA ASP A 193 1.68 27.40 -4.48
C ASP A 193 2.42 27.19 -3.15
N ALA A 194 1.72 26.70 -2.12
CA ALA A 194 2.32 26.40 -0.83
C ALA A 194 3.35 25.24 -0.91
N TYR A 195 3.06 24.15 -1.62
CA TYR A 195 4.05 23.08 -1.83
C TYR A 195 5.25 23.55 -2.66
N LYS A 196 5.07 24.45 -3.63
CA LYS A 196 6.19 25.10 -4.33
C LYS A 196 7.04 25.94 -3.37
N GLN A 197 6.44 26.60 -2.38
CA GLN A 197 7.19 27.27 -1.31
C GLN A 197 7.98 26.27 -0.46
N VAL A 198 7.43 25.10 -0.14
CA VAL A 198 8.18 24.03 0.56
C VAL A 198 9.44 23.67 -0.23
N MET A 199 9.32 23.42 -1.54
CA MET A 199 10.46 23.09 -2.40
C MET A 199 11.49 24.21 -2.46
N HIS A 200 11.04 25.47 -2.52
CA HIS A 200 11.89 26.65 -2.49
C HIS A 200 12.68 26.75 -1.18
N PHE A 201 12.01 26.63 -0.03
CA PHE A 201 12.67 26.70 1.28
C PHE A 201 13.60 25.53 1.53
N ARG A 202 13.20 24.31 1.16
CA ARG A 202 14.04 23.11 1.21
C ARG A 202 15.28 23.24 0.32
N GLY A 203 15.13 23.80 -0.87
CA GLY A 203 16.24 24.12 -1.76
C GLY A 203 17.21 25.11 -1.12
N LYS A 204 16.70 26.18 -0.49
CA LYS A 204 17.53 27.17 0.22
C LYS A 204 18.31 26.57 1.40
N CYS A 205 17.71 25.64 2.14
CA CYS A 205 18.42 24.98 3.25
C CYS A 205 19.24 23.76 2.81
N LEU A 206 19.25 23.41 1.52
CA LEU A 206 19.98 22.26 0.96
C LEU A 206 19.49 20.90 1.51
N LEU A 207 18.18 20.76 1.72
CA LEU A 207 17.57 19.53 2.22
C LEU A 207 16.63 18.92 1.17
N SER A 208 17.18 18.07 0.31
CA SER A 208 16.47 17.43 -0.82
C SER A 208 16.33 15.91 -0.69
N GLN A 209 17.08 15.32 0.24
CA GLN A 209 17.19 13.89 0.49
C GLN A 209 16.22 13.40 1.57
N ASP A 210 15.44 14.29 2.19
CA ASP A 210 14.50 13.93 3.25
C ASP A 210 13.16 13.47 2.66
N LYS A 211 12.38 12.77 3.47
CA LYS A 211 11.08 12.25 3.05
C LYS A 211 10.13 13.36 2.65
N ASN A 212 10.15 14.49 3.36
CA ASN A 212 9.27 15.63 3.10
C ASN A 212 9.50 16.24 1.70
N TYR A 213 10.75 16.37 1.23
CA TYR A 213 11.04 16.84 -0.13
C TYR A 213 10.46 15.89 -1.18
N THR A 214 10.67 14.58 -1.01
CA THR A 214 10.19 13.56 -1.94
C THR A 214 8.66 13.52 -2.01
N GLU A 215 7.99 13.58 -0.85
CA GLU A 215 6.52 13.62 -0.75
C GLU A 215 5.94 14.90 -1.35
N THR A 216 6.52 16.06 -1.03
CA THR A 216 6.10 17.35 -1.59
C THR A 216 6.20 17.35 -3.12
N LYS A 217 7.28 16.81 -3.68
CA LYS A 217 7.46 16.69 -5.14
C LYS A 217 6.39 15.78 -5.77
N ALA A 218 5.93 14.76 -5.06
CA ALA A 218 4.80 13.94 -5.51
C ALA A 218 3.47 14.73 -5.46
N CYS A 219 3.20 15.45 -4.38
CA CYS A 219 2.01 16.30 -4.26
C CYS A 219 1.93 17.37 -5.35
N ILE A 220 3.04 18.04 -5.66
CA ILE A 220 3.12 19.03 -6.74
C ILE A 220 2.70 18.41 -8.08
N ARG A 221 3.26 17.25 -8.45
CA ARG A 221 2.93 16.59 -9.72
C ARG A 221 1.45 16.26 -9.82
N ILE A 222 0.83 15.81 -8.73
CA ILE A 222 -0.58 15.43 -8.74
C ILE A 222 -1.47 16.68 -8.84
N LEU A 223 -1.13 17.75 -8.13
CA LEU A 223 -1.87 19.02 -8.22
C LEU A 223 -1.67 19.72 -9.57
N GLU A 224 -0.48 19.64 -10.18
CA GLU A 224 -0.22 20.17 -11.52
C GLU A 224 -1.03 19.42 -12.58
N SER A 225 -1.10 18.08 -12.49
CA SER A 225 -1.99 17.27 -13.34
C SER A 225 -3.45 17.64 -13.13
N ALA A 226 -3.89 17.80 -11.88
CA ALA A 226 -5.23 18.27 -11.59
C ALA A 226 -5.48 19.66 -12.21
N LEU A 227 -4.58 20.63 -12.04
CA LEU A 227 -4.80 21.98 -12.58
C LEU A 227 -4.63 22.10 -14.10
N GLY A 228 -4.27 21.02 -14.80
CA GLY A 228 -3.97 21.04 -16.23
C GLY A 228 -2.70 21.82 -16.57
N LEU A 229 -1.77 21.96 -15.62
CA LEU A 229 -0.51 22.68 -15.75
C LEU A 229 0.62 21.67 -16.04
N GLY A 230 0.75 21.21 -17.29
CA GLY A 230 1.81 20.27 -17.73
C GLY A 230 1.61 19.77 -19.17
N GLU A 231 2.63 19.15 -19.78
CA GLU A 231 2.43 18.40 -21.04
C GLU A 231 1.29 17.40 -20.83
N GLU A 232 0.32 17.34 -21.76
CA GLU A 232 -1.01 16.74 -21.56
C GLU A 232 -0.99 15.37 -20.85
N VAL A 233 -1.15 15.42 -19.52
CA VAL A 233 -1.51 14.26 -18.70
C VAL A 233 -2.80 14.61 -17.96
N GLY A 234 -3.91 14.30 -18.61
CA GLY A 234 -5.21 14.08 -17.97
C GLY A 234 -6.01 15.34 -17.62
N ALA A 235 -7.18 15.45 -18.25
CA ALA A 235 -8.23 16.44 -18.00
C ALA A 235 -8.39 16.88 -16.52
N ALA A 236 -8.43 18.19 -16.33
CA ALA A 236 -8.58 18.89 -15.06
C ALA A 236 -9.85 18.50 -14.26
N PRO A 237 -9.83 18.52 -12.92
CA PRO A 237 -11.02 18.73 -12.12
C PRO A 237 -11.48 20.17 -12.37
N LYS A 238 -12.72 20.31 -12.82
CA LYS A 238 -13.38 21.61 -12.75
C LYS A 238 -13.46 22.03 -11.28
N SER A 239 -13.15 23.29 -11.04
CA SER A 239 -13.31 23.97 -9.76
C SER A 239 -14.63 23.62 -9.09
N ALA A 240 -14.58 23.34 -7.78
CA ALA A 240 -15.72 23.10 -6.91
C ALA A 240 -16.81 24.18 -7.08
N GLY A 241 -17.83 23.85 -7.87
CA GLY A 241 -19.16 24.39 -7.68
C GLY A 241 -19.84 23.52 -6.62
N ASP A 242 -20.38 24.15 -5.58
CA ASP A 242 -21.23 23.60 -4.51
C ASP A 242 -21.36 22.07 -4.52
N ARG A 243 -20.44 21.37 -3.84
CA ARG A 243 -20.57 19.92 -3.63
C ARG A 243 -21.77 19.68 -2.71
N VAL A 244 -22.88 19.29 -3.32
CA VAL A 244 -24.11 18.92 -2.62
C VAL A 244 -23.81 17.74 -1.68
N VAL A 245 -24.15 17.88 -0.40
CA VAL A 245 -24.12 16.78 0.58
C VAL A 245 -25.21 15.77 0.20
N LEU A 246 -24.86 14.79 -0.64
CA LEU A 246 -25.82 13.81 -1.17
C LEU A 246 -25.82 12.55 -0.30
N SER A 247 -26.90 12.34 0.46
CA SER A 247 -27.29 11.00 0.93
C SER A 247 -27.86 10.18 -0.22
N ILE A 248 -27.80 8.85 -0.12
CA ILE A 248 -28.57 7.94 -0.98
C ILE A 248 -29.93 7.70 -0.32
N PRO A 249 -31.01 8.39 -0.75
CA PRO A 249 -32.31 8.22 -0.11
C PRO A 249 -32.97 6.89 -0.55
N PRO A 250 -33.88 6.34 0.27
CA PRO A 250 -34.83 5.33 -0.19
C PRO A 250 -35.57 5.81 -1.43
N ALA A 251 -35.89 4.89 -2.34
CA ALA A 251 -36.81 5.20 -3.42
C ALA A 251 -38.21 5.49 -2.84
N GLU A 252 -39.02 6.27 -3.55
CA GLU A 252 -40.38 6.59 -3.10
C GLU A 252 -41.19 5.32 -2.90
N GLY A 253 -41.74 5.14 -1.69
CA GLY A 253 -42.50 3.95 -1.30
C GLY A 253 -41.65 2.69 -1.06
N ALA A 254 -40.32 2.77 -1.04
CA ALA A 254 -39.47 1.62 -0.78
C ALA A 254 -39.50 1.20 0.69
N GLU A 255 -39.87 -0.05 0.94
CA GLU A 255 -39.84 -0.69 2.25
C GLU A 255 -38.66 -1.67 2.37
N TRP A 256 -38.27 -1.97 3.60
CA TRP A 256 -37.31 -3.04 3.88
C TRP A 256 -37.96 -4.40 3.73
N HIS A 257 -37.31 -5.28 2.97
CA HIS A 257 -37.70 -6.69 2.86
C HIS A 257 -36.60 -7.57 3.46
N ALA A 258 -36.94 -8.36 4.47
CA ALA A 258 -36.03 -9.30 5.12
C ALA A 258 -36.05 -10.66 4.41
N PHE A 259 -34.86 -11.25 4.27
CA PHE A 259 -34.66 -12.55 3.62
C PHE A 259 -33.72 -13.41 4.45
N ALA A 260 -34.16 -14.64 4.75
CA ALA A 260 -33.29 -15.68 5.26
C ALA A 260 -32.28 -16.08 4.18
N LEU A 261 -31.01 -16.14 4.57
CA LEU A 261 -29.88 -16.51 3.73
C LEU A 261 -29.48 -17.95 4.04
N GLU A 262 -29.46 -18.78 3.02
CA GLU A 262 -29.06 -20.18 3.12
C GLU A 262 -27.55 -20.33 2.83
N PRO A 263 -26.82 -21.14 3.62
CA PRO A 263 -25.43 -21.46 3.35
C PRO A 263 -25.31 -22.31 2.08
N ASP A 264 -24.36 -21.96 1.21
CA ASP A 264 -24.01 -22.73 0.00
C ASP A 264 -22.50 -22.57 -0.28
N ALA A 265 -21.99 -23.25 -1.32
CA ALA A 265 -20.62 -23.13 -1.77
C ALA A 265 -20.51 -23.03 -3.30
N ASP A 266 -19.60 -22.18 -3.78
CA ASP A 266 -19.34 -22.11 -5.21
C ASP A 266 -18.60 -23.36 -5.71
N SER A 267 -19.34 -24.24 -6.37
CA SER A 267 -18.81 -25.43 -7.02
C SER A 267 -18.18 -25.16 -8.40
N LYS A 268 -18.39 -23.96 -8.97
CA LYS A 268 -17.90 -23.56 -10.29
C LYS A 268 -17.11 -22.27 -10.19
N LEU A 269 -15.89 -22.40 -9.66
CA LEU A 269 -14.94 -21.33 -9.31
C LEU A 269 -14.69 -20.26 -10.38
N ASN A 270 -14.97 -20.55 -11.65
CA ASN A 270 -14.75 -19.67 -12.80
C ASN A 270 -16.02 -19.05 -13.39
N LYS A 271 -17.18 -19.27 -12.77
CA LYS A 271 -18.48 -18.80 -13.26
C LYS A 271 -18.67 -17.30 -13.04
N VAL A 272 -18.15 -16.78 -11.93
CA VAL A 272 -18.22 -15.37 -11.53
C VAL A 272 -16.80 -14.84 -11.40
N VAL A 273 -16.56 -13.66 -11.98
CA VAL A 273 -15.32 -12.90 -11.78
C VAL A 273 -15.50 -12.00 -10.57
N HIS A 274 -14.54 -12.02 -9.67
CA HIS A 274 -14.57 -11.26 -8.41
C HIS A 274 -13.48 -10.18 -8.40
N SER A 275 -13.74 -9.11 -7.66
CA SER A 275 -12.80 -8.02 -7.38
C SER A 275 -11.83 -8.38 -6.24
N ASN A 276 -11.43 -9.65 -6.16
CA ASN A 276 -10.57 -10.21 -5.11
C ASN A 276 -9.52 -11.13 -5.74
N ASP A 277 -8.26 -10.97 -5.33
CA ASP A 277 -7.12 -11.70 -5.89
C ASP A 277 -7.12 -13.19 -5.53
N TRP A 278 -7.71 -13.57 -4.38
CA TRP A 278 -7.81 -14.97 -3.94
C TRP A 278 -8.94 -15.75 -4.61
N ALA A 279 -9.88 -15.04 -5.23
CA ALA A 279 -11.01 -15.65 -5.91
C ALA A 279 -10.70 -15.99 -7.39
N ASP A 280 -9.44 -16.22 -7.71
CA ASP A 280 -8.95 -16.49 -9.06
C ASP A 280 -9.08 -17.96 -9.49
N ASN A 281 -8.92 -18.24 -10.78
CA ASN A 281 -9.07 -19.58 -11.35
C ASN A 281 -7.81 -20.45 -11.21
N HIS A 282 -6.63 -19.82 -11.18
CA HIS A 282 -5.38 -20.56 -11.21
C HIS A 282 -4.87 -20.83 -9.79
N ARG A 283 -4.78 -22.10 -9.37
CA ARG A 283 -4.42 -22.44 -7.98
C ARG A 283 -3.09 -21.86 -7.49
N MET A 284 -2.13 -21.57 -8.38
CA MET A 284 -0.85 -20.99 -7.98
C MET A 284 -0.94 -19.50 -7.60
N SER A 285 -2.05 -18.83 -7.91
CA SER A 285 -2.32 -17.46 -7.42
C SER A 285 -3.02 -17.46 -6.05
N TRP A 286 -3.46 -18.63 -5.56
CA TRP A 286 -4.11 -18.77 -4.26
C TRP A 286 -3.10 -18.81 -3.12
N PRO A 287 -3.54 -18.50 -1.90
CA PRO A 287 -2.79 -18.86 -0.70
C PRO A 287 -2.42 -20.35 -0.69
N PHE A 288 -1.21 -20.66 -0.24
CA PHE A 288 -0.77 -22.02 0.01
C PHE A 288 -0.31 -22.21 1.45
N ALA A 289 -0.41 -23.44 1.91
CA ALA A 289 0.10 -23.90 3.19
C ALA A 289 0.69 -25.32 3.02
N GLY A 290 1.47 -25.74 4.00
CA GLY A 290 2.07 -27.07 4.03
C GLY A 290 1.77 -27.79 5.33
N THR A 291 1.55 -29.09 5.27
CA THR A 291 1.58 -30.00 6.44
C THR A 291 2.84 -30.84 6.37
N GLY A 292 3.31 -31.31 7.52
CA GLY A 292 4.45 -32.22 7.62
C GLY A 292 4.04 -33.67 7.37
N GLU A 293 4.56 -34.56 8.20
CA GLU A 293 4.24 -35.99 8.19
C GLU A 293 2.78 -36.26 8.53
N VAL A 294 2.32 -37.49 8.29
CA VAL A 294 0.99 -37.94 8.69
C VAL A 294 0.79 -37.75 10.20
N GLY A 295 -0.36 -37.20 10.60
CA GLY A 295 -0.69 -36.84 11.97
C GLY A 295 -0.48 -35.35 12.29
N THR A 296 0.20 -34.60 11.43
CA THR A 296 0.43 -33.16 11.63
C THR A 296 -0.73 -32.30 11.12
N SER A 297 -0.91 -31.14 11.75
CA SER A 297 -1.90 -30.13 11.38
C SER A 297 -1.25 -28.79 11.11
N THR A 298 -1.83 -28.02 10.19
CA THR A 298 -1.41 -26.66 9.88
C THR A 298 -2.57 -25.70 10.02
N LYS A 299 -2.35 -24.58 10.71
CA LYS A 299 -3.31 -23.48 10.82
C LYS A 299 -3.38 -22.70 9.50
N LEU A 300 -4.58 -22.41 9.03
CA LEU A 300 -4.83 -21.44 7.97
C LEU A 300 -4.85 -20.02 8.57
N TRP A 301 -4.10 -19.09 7.99
CA TRP A 301 -3.72 -17.84 8.68
C TRP A 301 -4.80 -16.75 8.73
N PHE A 302 -5.92 -16.91 8.00
CA PHE A 302 -6.93 -15.85 7.85
C PHE A 302 -8.17 -16.03 8.74
N PHE A 303 -8.35 -17.23 9.30
CA PHE A 303 -9.54 -17.53 10.08
C PHE A 303 -9.36 -17.20 11.56
N ASP A 304 -10.34 -16.48 12.10
CA ASP A 304 -10.58 -16.35 13.53
C ASP A 304 -12.03 -16.72 13.85
N PRO A 305 -12.32 -17.73 14.69
CA PRO A 305 -11.40 -18.69 15.29
C PRO A 305 -10.61 -19.54 14.27
N PRO A 306 -9.44 -20.10 14.65
CA PRO A 306 -8.55 -20.82 13.75
C PRO A 306 -9.19 -22.02 13.02
N VAL A 307 -8.88 -22.15 11.73
CA VAL A 307 -9.16 -23.36 10.93
C VAL A 307 -7.86 -24.14 10.72
N PHE A 308 -7.88 -25.44 11.02
CA PHE A 308 -6.73 -26.32 10.82
C PHE A 308 -6.97 -27.33 9.69
N VAL A 309 -5.93 -27.64 8.94
CA VAL A 309 -5.92 -28.76 8.00
C VAL A 309 -4.99 -29.83 8.54
N LYS A 310 -5.51 -31.02 8.80
CA LYS A 310 -4.77 -32.16 9.34
C LYS A 310 -4.55 -33.22 8.29
N ARG A 311 -3.32 -33.71 8.19
CA ARG A 311 -2.96 -34.85 7.34
C ARG A 311 -3.20 -36.15 8.09
N ILE A 312 -4.11 -36.99 7.62
CA ILE A 312 -4.49 -38.25 8.27
C ILE A 312 -3.96 -39.50 7.56
N ASP A 313 -3.56 -39.37 6.29
CA ASP A 313 -2.82 -40.38 5.53
C ASP A 313 -1.94 -39.69 4.48
N LYS A 314 -1.16 -40.45 3.69
CA LYS A 314 -0.22 -39.94 2.68
C LYS A 314 -0.84 -38.89 1.77
N ASN A 315 -2.06 -39.09 1.27
CA ASN A 315 -2.79 -38.07 0.50
C ASN A 315 -4.23 -37.95 0.99
N GLU A 316 -4.44 -37.95 2.30
CA GLU A 316 -5.76 -37.78 2.89
C GLU A 316 -5.73 -36.80 4.06
N PHE A 317 -6.73 -35.91 4.09
CA PHE A 317 -6.78 -34.74 4.95
C PHE A 317 -8.17 -34.54 5.53
N VAL A 318 -8.26 -33.82 6.66
CA VAL A 318 -9.49 -33.30 7.24
C VAL A 318 -9.32 -31.84 7.63
N VAL A 319 -10.41 -31.08 7.64
CA VAL A 319 -10.46 -29.72 8.20
C VAL A 319 -11.01 -29.80 9.62
N GLU A 320 -10.29 -29.23 10.58
CA GLU A 320 -10.66 -29.13 12.00
C GLU A 320 -10.94 -27.65 12.34
N ALA A 321 -12.22 -27.31 12.55
CA ALA A 321 -12.64 -25.93 12.86
C ALA A 321 -13.93 -25.83 13.71
N GLY A 322 -14.58 -26.95 14.02
CA GLY A 322 -15.85 -27.02 14.73
C GLY A 322 -15.86 -28.18 15.72
N ALA A 323 -17.05 -28.61 16.17
CA ALA A 323 -17.14 -29.73 17.11
C ALA A 323 -16.72 -31.08 16.47
N LYS A 324 -16.81 -31.18 15.14
CA LYS A 324 -16.38 -32.35 14.37
C LYS A 324 -15.50 -31.95 13.19
N PRO A 325 -14.49 -32.78 12.83
CA PRO A 325 -13.73 -32.56 11.61
C PRO A 325 -14.61 -32.75 10.37
N SER A 326 -14.17 -32.17 9.25
CA SER A 326 -14.78 -32.41 7.94
C SER A 326 -14.71 -33.89 7.54
N LYS A 327 -15.45 -34.27 6.50
CA LYS A 327 -15.23 -35.57 5.84
C LYS A 327 -13.79 -35.61 5.29
N PRO A 328 -13.11 -36.77 5.36
CA PRO A 328 -11.82 -36.97 4.71
C PRO A 328 -11.83 -36.61 3.23
N PHE A 329 -10.74 -36.00 2.76
CA PHE A 329 -10.57 -35.63 1.36
C PHE A 329 -9.13 -35.84 0.89
N LYS A 330 -8.99 -36.09 -0.42
CA LYS A 330 -7.69 -36.22 -1.09
C LYS A 330 -7.41 -34.97 -1.91
N LEU A 331 -6.14 -34.59 -1.98
CA LEU A 331 -5.69 -33.49 -2.81
C LEU A 331 -5.36 -33.97 -4.22
N SER A 332 -5.64 -33.12 -5.19
CA SER A 332 -5.26 -33.30 -6.60
C SER A 332 -5.04 -31.93 -7.23
N LEU A 333 -4.48 -31.86 -8.44
CA LEU A 333 -4.35 -30.58 -9.17
C LEU A 333 -5.70 -29.92 -9.44
N LYS A 334 -6.76 -30.72 -9.59
CA LYS A 334 -8.12 -30.20 -9.71
C LYS A 334 -8.64 -29.78 -8.33
N PRO A 335 -9.13 -28.54 -8.17
CA PRO A 335 -9.69 -28.09 -6.91
C PRO A 335 -10.86 -28.96 -6.43
N LYS A 336 -10.90 -29.23 -5.13
CA LYS A 336 -11.99 -29.92 -4.44
C LYS A 336 -12.59 -29.00 -3.39
N VAL A 337 -13.90 -28.76 -3.50
CA VAL A 337 -14.66 -28.03 -2.48
C VAL A 337 -14.89 -28.94 -1.28
N VAL A 338 -14.50 -28.46 -0.10
CA VAL A 338 -14.61 -29.18 1.18
C VAL A 338 -15.52 -28.38 2.10
N PRO A 339 -16.75 -28.87 2.37
CA PRO A 339 -17.63 -28.27 3.37
C PRO A 339 -17.23 -28.69 4.79
N PHE A 340 -17.38 -27.78 5.74
CA PHE A 340 -17.14 -28.01 7.16
C PHE A 340 -17.94 -27.01 8.01
N ASN A 341 -18.03 -27.26 9.31
CA ASN A 341 -18.62 -26.33 10.27
C ASN A 341 -17.52 -25.63 11.05
N ARG A 342 -17.68 -24.33 11.28
CA ARG A 342 -16.84 -23.54 12.17
C ARG A 342 -17.57 -23.33 13.49
N LEU A 343 -16.89 -23.52 14.62
CA LEU A 343 -17.42 -23.13 15.92
C LEU A 343 -17.07 -21.66 16.16
N ILE A 344 -18.08 -20.81 16.21
CA ILE A 344 -17.95 -19.37 16.42
C ILE A 344 -18.98 -18.99 17.49
N ASP A 345 -18.53 -18.43 18.62
CA ASP A 345 -19.37 -18.08 19.77
C ASP A 345 -20.37 -19.20 20.16
N ASP A 346 -19.84 -20.42 20.31
CA ASP A 346 -20.57 -21.65 20.61
C ASP A 346 -21.61 -22.09 19.56
N GLN A 347 -21.67 -21.44 18.40
CA GLN A 347 -22.51 -21.83 17.27
C GLN A 347 -21.71 -22.50 16.16
N GLU A 348 -22.26 -23.57 15.59
CA GLU A 348 -21.71 -24.18 14.37
C GLU A 348 -22.23 -23.48 13.12
N ILE A 349 -21.32 -22.82 12.40
CA ILE A 349 -21.61 -22.03 11.20
C ILE A 349 -21.03 -22.75 9.96
N PRO A 350 -21.87 -23.15 8.98
CA PRO A 350 -21.42 -23.83 7.77
C PRO A 350 -20.52 -22.95 6.89
N HIS A 351 -19.40 -23.53 6.44
CA HIS A 351 -18.39 -22.93 5.58
C HIS A 351 -17.88 -23.94 4.54
N ALA A 352 -17.19 -23.43 3.51
CA ALA A 352 -16.53 -24.25 2.51
C ALA A 352 -15.26 -23.58 1.97
N ILE A 353 -14.22 -24.41 1.76
CA ILE A 353 -12.96 -24.01 1.14
C ILE A 353 -12.68 -24.93 -0.05
N ALA A 354 -12.18 -24.37 -1.15
CA ALA A 354 -11.64 -25.16 -2.25
C ALA A 354 -10.15 -25.43 -2.02
N PHE A 355 -9.74 -26.69 -2.03
CA PHE A 355 -8.36 -27.13 -1.89
C PHE A 355 -7.82 -27.74 -3.19
N ALA A 356 -6.57 -27.45 -3.53
CA ALA A 356 -5.84 -28.09 -4.62
C ALA A 356 -4.43 -28.50 -4.16
N GLY A 357 -3.89 -29.58 -4.72
CA GLY A 357 -2.52 -30.02 -4.48
C GLY A 357 -1.52 -29.42 -5.48
N GLY A 358 -0.24 -29.62 -5.20
CA GLY A 358 0.86 -29.33 -6.13
C GLY A 358 1.30 -30.55 -6.95
N SER A 359 2.16 -30.30 -7.94
CA SER A 359 2.82 -31.30 -8.78
C SER A 359 4.34 -31.31 -8.56
N GLU A 360 5.03 -32.29 -9.13
CA GLU A 360 6.51 -32.35 -9.08
C GLU A 360 7.20 -31.23 -9.85
N ARG A 361 6.50 -30.60 -10.80
CA ARG A 361 7.05 -29.61 -11.75
C ARG A 361 6.04 -28.50 -11.98
N ASP A 362 5.65 -27.82 -10.92
CA ASP A 362 4.77 -26.68 -11.04
C ASP A 362 5.54 -25.46 -11.56
N PRO A 363 5.09 -24.84 -12.67
CA PRO A 363 5.74 -23.66 -13.19
C PRO A 363 5.43 -22.46 -12.29
N LEU A 364 6.49 -21.80 -11.82
CA LEU A 364 6.44 -20.55 -11.07
C LEU A 364 7.46 -19.58 -11.67
N HIS A 365 6.97 -18.57 -12.40
CA HIS A 365 7.80 -17.51 -13.01
C HIS A 365 8.97 -18.01 -13.88
N GLY A 366 8.72 -19.07 -14.65
CA GLY A 366 9.72 -19.67 -15.53
C GLY A 366 10.65 -20.70 -14.86
N GLN A 367 10.45 -20.99 -13.57
CA GLN A 367 11.14 -22.06 -12.85
C GLN A 367 10.17 -23.22 -12.55
N GLU A 368 10.68 -24.45 -12.50
CA GLU A 368 9.91 -25.63 -12.04
C GLU A 368 10.13 -25.84 -10.54
N MET A 369 9.04 -25.84 -9.78
CA MET A 369 9.03 -26.07 -8.32
C MET A 369 8.34 -27.39 -8.00
N ASN A 370 8.88 -28.13 -7.02
CA ASN A 370 8.27 -29.37 -6.54
C ASN A 370 7.34 -29.09 -5.37
N PHE A 371 6.03 -29.09 -5.65
CA PHE A 371 4.96 -29.00 -4.64
C PHE A 371 4.19 -30.31 -4.48
N SER A 372 4.74 -31.42 -4.96
CA SER A 372 4.12 -32.74 -4.83
C SER A 372 4.07 -33.20 -3.37
N ILE A 373 3.14 -34.11 -3.10
CA ILE A 373 2.98 -34.71 -1.78
C ILE A 373 4.02 -35.81 -1.59
N SER A 374 4.82 -35.71 -0.54
CA SER A 374 5.85 -36.68 -0.14
C SER A 374 5.53 -37.26 1.23
N ASP A 375 6.26 -38.28 1.66
CA ASP A 375 6.05 -38.87 2.99
C ASP A 375 6.36 -37.86 4.13
N LYS A 376 7.21 -36.85 3.86
CA LYS A 376 7.64 -35.85 4.83
C LYS A 376 6.79 -34.57 4.86
N ALA A 377 6.21 -34.21 3.72
CA ALA A 377 5.49 -32.94 3.58
C ALA A 377 4.43 -33.01 2.48
N ALA A 378 3.39 -32.19 2.64
CA ALA A 378 2.36 -31.97 1.63
C ALA A 378 2.04 -30.48 1.52
N THR A 379 2.20 -29.92 0.31
CA THR A 379 1.80 -28.54 0.00
C THR A 379 0.41 -28.54 -0.64
N PHE A 380 -0.43 -27.60 -0.22
CA PHE A 380 -1.75 -27.39 -0.79
C PHE A 380 -2.07 -25.90 -0.94
N PHE A 381 -2.86 -25.61 -1.96
CA PHE A 381 -3.40 -24.31 -2.29
C PHE A 381 -4.86 -24.28 -1.86
N PHE A 382 -5.34 -23.15 -1.37
CA PHE A 382 -6.70 -23.03 -0.90
C PHE A 382 -7.29 -21.66 -1.21
N ARG A 383 -8.59 -21.62 -1.51
CA ARG A 383 -9.35 -20.36 -1.67
C ARG A 383 -10.73 -20.44 -1.02
N PRO A 384 -11.26 -19.31 -0.57
CA PRO A 384 -12.64 -19.24 -0.09
C PRO A 384 -13.63 -19.54 -1.22
N VAL A 385 -14.69 -20.26 -0.86
CA VAL A 385 -15.84 -20.51 -1.74
C VAL A 385 -17.17 -20.50 -0.99
N SER A 386 -17.17 -20.11 0.29
CA SER A 386 -18.37 -20.02 1.12
C SER A 386 -19.31 -18.95 0.58
N THR A 387 -20.61 -19.25 0.56
CA THR A 387 -21.64 -18.30 0.14
C THR A 387 -22.84 -18.30 1.07
N ARG A 388 -23.57 -17.18 1.03
CA ARG A 388 -24.90 -17.00 1.60
C ARG A 388 -25.85 -16.59 0.48
N THR A 389 -26.96 -17.30 0.32
CA THR A 389 -27.86 -17.13 -0.83
C THR A 389 -29.31 -16.94 -0.41
N ALA A 390 -30.04 -16.07 -1.12
CA ALA A 390 -31.48 -15.94 -0.96
C ALA A 390 -32.16 -15.73 -2.32
N LYS A 391 -33.41 -16.15 -2.42
CA LYS A 391 -34.29 -15.75 -3.52
C LYS A 391 -35.05 -14.51 -3.08
N THR A 392 -34.87 -13.40 -3.78
CA THR A 392 -35.57 -12.14 -3.48
C THR A 392 -36.44 -11.72 -4.67
N PRO A 393 -37.45 -10.86 -4.48
CA PRO A 393 -38.20 -10.24 -5.58
C PRO A 393 -37.31 -9.45 -6.55
N PHE A 394 -36.15 -8.98 -6.08
CA PHE A 394 -35.17 -8.23 -6.87
C PHE A 394 -34.18 -9.14 -7.62
N GLY A 395 -34.32 -10.47 -7.48
CA GLY A 395 -33.43 -11.48 -8.05
C GLY A 395 -32.72 -12.32 -6.98
N PRO A 396 -31.96 -13.35 -7.38
CA PRO A 396 -31.13 -14.10 -6.43
C PRO A 396 -30.07 -13.18 -5.81
N LEU A 397 -29.99 -13.16 -4.49
CA LEU A 397 -28.90 -12.54 -3.74
C LEU A 397 -27.84 -13.61 -3.46
N THR A 398 -26.58 -13.27 -3.67
CA THR A 398 -25.44 -14.10 -3.25
C THR A 398 -24.38 -13.20 -2.63
N ILE A 399 -23.91 -13.60 -1.45
CA ILE A 399 -22.81 -12.96 -0.72
C ILE A 399 -21.71 -14.00 -0.56
N TRP A 400 -20.46 -13.62 -0.81
CA TRP A 400 -19.29 -14.47 -0.66
C TRP A 400 -18.37 -13.90 0.42
N ASP A 401 -17.93 -14.78 1.32
CA ASP A 401 -16.76 -14.57 2.18
C ASP A 401 -15.54 -14.88 1.30
N LEU A 402 -14.87 -13.85 0.77
CA LEU A 402 -13.73 -13.99 -0.16
C LEU A 402 -12.39 -13.59 0.46
N ASP A 403 -12.39 -12.91 1.59
CA ASP A 403 -11.18 -12.61 2.36
C ASP A 403 -10.91 -13.66 3.46
N CYS A 404 -11.74 -14.71 3.56
CA CYS A 404 -11.55 -15.85 4.45
C CYS A 404 -11.49 -15.47 5.94
N ASP A 405 -12.00 -14.29 6.32
CA ASP A 405 -11.99 -13.88 7.73
C ASP A 405 -13.09 -14.59 8.55
N GLY A 406 -14.14 -15.09 7.86
CA GLY A 406 -15.27 -15.76 8.48
C GLY A 406 -16.51 -14.94 8.71
N TYR A 407 -16.42 -13.65 8.43
CA TYR A 407 -17.52 -12.72 8.44
C TYR A 407 -17.98 -12.53 7.00
N TYR A 408 -19.26 -12.24 6.84
CA TYR A 408 -19.88 -11.91 5.57
C TYR A 408 -20.09 -10.41 5.53
N GLY A 409 -19.47 -9.76 4.56
CA GLY A 409 -19.73 -8.39 4.19
C GLY A 409 -19.36 -7.35 5.25
N LEU A 410 -18.16 -7.42 5.82
CA LEU A 410 -17.67 -6.33 6.67
C LEU A 410 -17.46 -5.05 5.84
N ALA A 411 -18.01 -3.94 6.33
CA ALA A 411 -17.93 -2.65 5.64
C ALA A 411 -16.52 -2.04 5.69
N GLU A 412 -15.77 -2.31 6.77
CA GLU A 412 -14.35 -1.96 6.87
C GLU A 412 -13.53 -3.18 6.42
N SER A 413 -13.12 -3.16 5.15
CA SER A 413 -12.29 -4.23 4.61
C SER A 413 -10.99 -4.33 5.41
N ALA A 414 -10.64 -5.55 5.83
CA ALA A 414 -9.36 -5.78 6.45
C ALA A 414 -8.23 -5.30 5.52
N LEU A 415 -7.19 -4.70 6.10
CA LEU A 415 -5.92 -4.43 5.45
C LEU A 415 -4.94 -5.56 5.85
N PRO A 416 -5.15 -6.82 5.41
CA PRO A 416 -4.19 -7.85 5.70
C PRO A 416 -2.85 -7.41 5.08
N ARG A 417 -1.77 -7.61 5.84
CA ARG A 417 -0.43 -7.46 5.28
C ARG A 417 -0.36 -8.25 3.99
N ALA A 418 0.18 -7.61 2.95
CA ALA A 418 0.08 -8.20 1.64
C ALA A 418 0.75 -9.57 1.54
N TYR A 419 0.18 -10.39 0.65
CA TYR A 419 0.66 -11.73 0.37
C TYR A 419 1.89 -11.68 -0.56
N VAL A 420 2.52 -12.82 -0.79
CA VAL A 420 3.72 -12.99 -1.61
C VAL A 420 3.64 -12.20 -2.94
N GLY A 421 4.73 -11.49 -3.26
CA GLY A 421 4.90 -10.80 -4.54
C GLY A 421 4.67 -9.29 -4.53
N VAL A 422 4.54 -8.68 -3.36
CA VAL A 422 4.59 -7.22 -3.21
C VAL A 422 5.60 -6.83 -2.12
N PRO A 423 6.04 -5.55 -2.05
CA PRO A 423 6.92 -5.06 -0.99
C PRO A 423 6.36 -5.34 0.41
N LEU A 424 7.23 -5.63 1.39
CA LEU A 424 6.87 -6.10 2.74
C LEU A 424 6.02 -5.13 3.57
N ASP A 425 6.00 -3.86 3.19
CA ASP A 425 5.28 -2.73 3.79
C ASP A 425 4.03 -2.32 2.97
N THR A 426 3.69 -3.10 1.94
CA THR A 426 2.49 -2.87 1.14
C THR A 426 1.26 -3.51 1.79
N PHE A 427 0.18 -2.74 1.87
CA PHE A 427 -1.14 -3.19 2.31
C PHE A 427 -2.13 -2.90 1.20
N PHE A 428 -3.07 -3.82 0.98
CA PHE A 428 -4.17 -3.62 0.05
C PHE A 428 -5.40 -4.36 0.56
N TYR A 429 -6.55 -3.88 0.10
CA TYR A 429 -7.83 -4.38 0.57
C TYR A 429 -8.19 -5.69 -0.11
N ARG A 430 -8.76 -6.62 0.66
CA ARG A 430 -9.51 -7.76 0.12
C ARG A 430 -10.94 -7.57 0.54
N HIS A 431 -11.83 -7.82 -0.41
CA HIS A 431 -13.25 -7.63 -0.21
C HIS A 431 -13.95 -8.96 -0.33
N ASP A 432 -14.90 -9.17 0.56
CA ASP A 432 -16.08 -9.96 0.27
C ASP A 432 -16.78 -9.48 -0.99
N ALA A 433 -17.64 -10.33 -1.53
CA ALA A 433 -18.38 -10.01 -2.73
C ALA A 433 -19.88 -10.13 -2.52
N ILE A 434 -20.62 -9.37 -3.34
CA ILE A 434 -22.08 -9.40 -3.39
C ILE A 434 -22.56 -9.37 -4.84
N MET A 435 -23.68 -10.05 -5.09
CA MET A 435 -24.35 -10.03 -6.39
C MET A 435 -25.85 -10.13 -6.16
N LEU A 436 -26.58 -9.19 -6.76
CA LEU A 436 -28.04 -9.22 -6.83
C LEU A 436 -28.45 -9.44 -8.29
N GLY A 437 -29.20 -10.51 -8.53
CA GLY A 437 -29.57 -10.93 -9.88
C GLY A 437 -28.59 -11.94 -10.48
N LYS A 438 -28.66 -12.09 -11.81
CA LYS A 438 -27.78 -13.01 -12.55
C LYS A 438 -26.69 -12.22 -13.25
N GLY A 439 -25.43 -12.50 -12.92
CA GLY A 439 -24.27 -11.84 -13.53
C GLY A 439 -23.12 -12.80 -13.79
N LYS A 440 -22.11 -12.29 -14.51
CA LYS A 440 -20.78 -12.93 -14.64
C LYS A 440 -19.73 -12.28 -13.74
N ARG A 441 -20.12 -11.24 -13.01
CA ARG A 441 -19.25 -10.41 -12.18
C ARG A 441 -19.99 -10.08 -10.90
N SER A 442 -19.32 -10.22 -9.77
CA SER A 442 -19.81 -9.71 -8.49
C SER A 442 -19.28 -8.28 -8.27
N LEU A 443 -19.88 -7.57 -7.34
CA LEU A 443 -19.35 -6.33 -6.79
C LEU A 443 -18.58 -6.62 -5.50
N PRO A 444 -17.58 -5.81 -5.11
CA PRO A 444 -17.10 -5.82 -3.74
C PRO A 444 -18.28 -5.54 -2.80
N TYR A 445 -18.36 -6.26 -1.68
CA TYR A 445 -19.44 -6.07 -0.72
C TYR A 445 -19.39 -4.64 -0.17
N CYS A 446 -20.51 -3.95 -0.26
CA CYS A 446 -20.78 -2.74 0.50
C CYS A 446 -22.30 -2.59 0.68
N ARG A 447 -22.72 -1.65 1.54
CA ARG A 447 -24.13 -1.41 1.89
C ARG A 447 -25.01 -1.05 0.69
N TRP A 448 -24.45 -0.47 -0.37
CA TRP A 448 -25.23 -0.08 -1.55
C TRP A 448 -24.73 -0.77 -2.80
N ILE A 449 -25.64 -1.39 -3.54
CA ILE A 449 -25.31 -2.15 -4.74
C ILE A 449 -26.23 -1.76 -5.87
N SER A 450 -25.79 -2.03 -7.10
CA SER A 450 -26.62 -1.90 -8.29
C SER A 450 -26.83 -3.26 -8.96
N ASP A 451 -28.01 -3.43 -9.56
CA ASP A 451 -28.29 -4.58 -10.41
C ASP A 451 -27.76 -4.35 -11.85
N SER A 452 -27.90 -5.37 -12.71
CA SER A 452 -27.52 -5.29 -14.12
C SER A 452 -28.34 -4.29 -14.96
N SER A 453 -29.48 -3.83 -14.43
CA SER A 453 -30.38 -2.87 -15.06
C SER A 453 -30.05 -1.43 -14.67
N GLY A 454 -29.18 -1.23 -13.67
CA GLY A 454 -28.82 0.07 -13.12
C GLY A 454 -29.72 0.56 -11.99
N ASN A 455 -30.61 -0.30 -11.47
CA ASN A 455 -31.37 0.00 -10.27
C ASN A 455 -30.45 -0.13 -9.04
N TRP A 456 -30.63 0.74 -8.06
CA TRP A 456 -29.82 0.75 -6.84
C TRP A 456 -30.60 0.22 -5.65
N TYR A 457 -29.90 -0.51 -4.80
CA TYR A 457 -30.42 -1.14 -3.61
C TYR A 457 -29.51 -0.86 -2.43
N GLU A 458 -30.12 -0.77 -1.26
CA GLU A 458 -29.44 -0.83 0.01
C GLU A 458 -29.62 -2.24 0.58
N VAL A 459 -28.52 -2.86 0.99
CA VAL A 459 -28.47 -4.20 1.56
C VAL A 459 -27.82 -4.10 2.93
N GLU A 460 -28.50 -4.63 3.94
CA GLU A 460 -28.01 -4.66 5.32
C GLU A 460 -28.03 -6.11 5.82
N LEU A 461 -26.87 -6.60 6.28
CA LEU A 461 -26.78 -7.88 6.97
C LEU A 461 -27.13 -7.68 8.44
N MET A 462 -28.07 -8.48 8.96
CA MET A 462 -28.45 -8.40 10.38
C MET A 462 -27.34 -8.92 11.31
N SER A 463 -26.49 -9.81 10.79
CA SER A 463 -25.27 -10.28 11.44
C SER A 463 -24.23 -10.62 10.39
N HIS A 464 -23.06 -9.98 10.48
CA HIS A 464 -21.93 -10.26 9.60
C HIS A 464 -21.30 -11.62 9.89
N GLN A 465 -21.20 -12.01 11.16
CA GLN A 465 -20.55 -13.25 11.57
C GLN A 465 -21.29 -14.50 11.08
N GLU A 466 -22.62 -14.48 11.10
CA GLU A 466 -23.43 -15.62 10.69
C GLU A 466 -23.90 -15.52 9.24
N GLY A 467 -24.20 -14.29 8.78
CA GLY A 467 -24.74 -14.02 7.46
C GLY A 467 -26.08 -14.71 7.20
N LYS A 468 -26.93 -14.89 8.23
CA LYS A 468 -28.20 -15.65 8.15
C LYS A 468 -29.39 -14.83 7.64
N GLU A 469 -29.35 -13.51 7.72
CA GLU A 469 -30.45 -12.65 7.28
C GLU A 469 -29.90 -11.37 6.65
N ALA A 470 -30.49 -10.99 5.51
CA ALA A 470 -30.28 -9.69 4.89
C ALA A 470 -31.61 -8.96 4.72
N GLN A 471 -31.58 -7.65 4.91
CA GLN A 471 -32.66 -6.75 4.51
C GLN A 471 -32.26 -6.01 3.23
N ILE A 472 -33.21 -5.83 2.32
CA ILE A 472 -33.01 -5.12 1.06
C ILE A 472 -34.14 -4.11 0.85
N ARG A 473 -33.79 -2.89 0.43
CA ARG A 473 -34.74 -1.91 -0.10
C ARG A 473 -34.19 -1.21 -1.33
N GLN A 474 -35.07 -0.72 -2.20
CA GLN A 474 -34.66 0.08 -3.34
C GLN A 474 -34.28 1.50 -2.90
N VAL A 475 -33.25 2.07 -3.53
CA VAL A 475 -32.78 3.44 -3.29
C VAL A 475 -32.67 4.23 -4.59
N SER A 476 -32.72 5.56 -4.47
CA SER A 476 -32.69 6.48 -5.61
C SER A 476 -31.56 7.50 -5.45
N PRO A 477 -30.28 7.09 -5.61
CA PRO A 477 -29.15 8.01 -5.57
C PRO A 477 -29.23 9.01 -6.72
N VAL A 478 -28.72 10.22 -6.49
CA VAL A 478 -28.39 11.15 -7.58
C VAL A 478 -27.14 10.59 -8.28
N LEU A 479 -27.23 10.33 -9.59
CA LEU A 479 -26.17 9.64 -10.34
C LEU A 479 -25.35 10.60 -11.19
N GLY A 480 -24.03 10.37 -11.23
CA GLY A 480 -23.17 10.77 -12.34
C GLY A 480 -22.70 9.55 -13.12
N LYS A 481 -21.71 9.72 -14.01
CA LYS A 481 -21.11 8.64 -14.79
C LYS A 481 -19.60 8.66 -14.66
N ALA A 482 -18.99 7.48 -14.58
CA ALA A 482 -17.56 7.32 -14.79
C ALA A 482 -17.28 6.56 -16.08
N LYS A 483 -16.23 7.00 -16.77
CA LYS A 483 -15.71 6.35 -17.99
C LYS A 483 -14.24 6.04 -17.82
N LEU A 484 -13.90 4.76 -17.84
CA LEU A 484 -12.51 4.33 -17.75
C LEU A 484 -11.78 4.50 -19.09
N SER A 485 -10.67 5.22 -19.04
CA SER A 485 -9.69 5.44 -20.11
C SER A 485 -8.38 4.77 -19.71
N PHE A 486 -8.28 3.48 -19.99
CA PHE A 486 -7.17 2.63 -19.59
C PHE A 486 -6.29 2.25 -20.78
N LYS A 487 -5.06 2.77 -20.81
CA LYS A 487 -4.03 2.31 -21.75
C LYS A 487 -3.35 1.08 -21.15
N GLY A 488 -3.96 -0.07 -21.40
CA GLY A 488 -3.62 -1.30 -20.70
C GLY A 488 -2.26 -1.90 -21.01
N VAL A 489 -1.96 -2.90 -20.21
CA VAL A 489 -0.79 -3.76 -20.29
C VAL A 489 -0.99 -4.79 -21.40
N LYS A 490 0.06 -5.11 -22.16
CA LYS A 490 -0.03 -6.11 -23.23
C LYS A 490 -0.34 -7.49 -22.65
N ASP A 491 -1.19 -8.25 -23.33
CA ASP A 491 -1.63 -9.63 -23.00
C ASP A 491 -2.42 -9.80 -21.69
N LEU A 492 -2.47 -8.78 -20.83
CA LEU A 492 -3.35 -8.71 -19.66
C LEU A 492 -4.59 -7.84 -19.93
N LYS A 493 -5.70 -8.17 -19.27
CA LYS A 493 -6.93 -7.37 -19.26
C LYS A 493 -7.23 -6.91 -17.85
N LEU A 494 -7.63 -5.65 -17.70
CA LEU A 494 -8.18 -5.18 -16.44
C LEU A 494 -9.51 -5.90 -16.16
N VAL A 495 -9.53 -6.69 -15.09
CA VAL A 495 -10.71 -7.47 -14.68
C VAL A 495 -11.45 -6.83 -13.52
N SER A 496 -10.80 -5.98 -12.73
CA SER A 496 -11.41 -5.23 -11.62
C SER A 496 -10.73 -3.87 -11.48
N LEU A 497 -11.52 -2.84 -11.15
CA LEU A 497 -11.03 -1.53 -10.72
C LEU A 497 -11.98 -0.96 -9.67
N VAL A 498 -11.59 -1.09 -8.41
CA VAL A 498 -12.38 -0.70 -7.25
C VAL A 498 -12.09 0.74 -6.86
N LEU A 499 -13.17 1.51 -6.73
CA LEU A 499 -13.17 2.83 -6.14
C LEU A 499 -14.00 2.82 -4.85
N GLU A 500 -13.57 3.59 -3.87
CA GLU A 500 -14.31 3.81 -2.62
C GLU A 500 -14.77 5.27 -2.56
N SER A 501 -16.03 5.52 -2.23
CA SER A 501 -16.49 6.88 -1.96
C SER A 501 -15.88 7.41 -0.67
N ASP A 502 -15.33 8.61 -0.71
CA ASP A 502 -14.85 9.35 0.46
C ASP A 502 -15.83 10.47 0.89
N SER A 503 -16.99 10.58 0.21
CA SER A 503 -18.00 11.60 0.49
C SER A 503 -18.83 11.24 1.72
N GLY A 504 -19.02 12.20 2.64
CA GLY A 504 -19.53 11.95 3.99
C GLY A 504 -20.68 10.93 4.12
N LYS A 505 -21.79 11.12 3.39
CA LYS A 505 -22.97 10.24 3.50
C LYS A 505 -22.93 8.97 2.63
N THR A 506 -21.91 8.80 1.79
CA THR A 506 -21.69 7.60 0.98
C THR A 506 -20.35 6.94 1.29
N LYS A 507 -19.66 7.37 2.36
CA LYS A 507 -18.38 6.83 2.80
C LYS A 507 -18.49 5.31 2.95
N GLY A 508 -17.53 4.59 2.35
CA GLY A 508 -17.54 3.12 2.33
C GLY A 508 -18.39 2.49 1.23
N LEU A 509 -19.01 3.28 0.35
CA LEU A 509 -19.54 2.78 -0.92
C LEU A 509 -18.38 2.29 -1.79
N LEU A 510 -18.39 1.02 -2.15
CA LEU A 510 -17.43 0.41 -3.07
C LEU A 510 -18.07 0.17 -4.44
N VAL A 511 -17.38 0.58 -5.50
CA VAL A 511 -17.81 0.32 -6.88
C VAL A 511 -16.68 -0.33 -7.66
N ASP A 512 -16.99 -1.35 -8.45
CA ASP A 512 -16.05 -1.88 -9.46
C ASP A 512 -16.48 -1.40 -10.85
N LEU A 513 -15.66 -0.56 -11.48
CA LEU A 513 -15.97 0.00 -12.80
C LEU A 513 -16.06 -1.06 -13.91
N LEU A 514 -15.56 -2.27 -13.68
CA LEU A 514 -15.55 -3.36 -14.65
C LEU A 514 -16.73 -4.33 -14.43
N ALA A 515 -17.45 -4.20 -13.33
CA ALA A 515 -18.66 -4.97 -13.07
C ALA A 515 -19.85 -4.53 -13.94
N GLN A 516 -19.81 -3.30 -14.46
CA GLN A 516 -20.88 -2.69 -15.26
C GLN A 516 -20.46 -2.43 -16.73
N ARG A 517 -21.30 -1.70 -17.49
CA ARG A 517 -21.07 -1.35 -18.91
C ARG A 517 -19.85 -0.39 -19.05
N LYS A 518 -19.44 -0.11 -20.31
CA LYS A 518 -18.30 0.79 -20.62
C LYS A 518 -18.37 2.18 -19.96
N GLU A 519 -19.57 2.66 -19.68
CA GLU A 519 -19.85 3.83 -18.86
C GLU A 519 -20.70 3.37 -17.68
N VAL A 520 -20.24 3.67 -16.47
CA VAL A 520 -20.79 3.19 -15.21
C VAL A 520 -21.56 4.33 -14.57
N ALA A 521 -22.84 4.13 -14.30
CA ALA A 521 -23.62 5.10 -13.54
C ALA A 521 -23.40 4.83 -12.05
N LEU A 522 -22.97 5.83 -11.30
CA LEU A 522 -22.69 5.70 -9.87
C LEU A 522 -23.14 6.95 -9.11
N PRO A 523 -23.47 6.82 -7.81
CA PRO A 523 -23.87 7.94 -6.97
C PRO A 523 -22.88 9.09 -7.10
N ALA A 524 -23.39 10.29 -7.29
CA ALA A 524 -22.57 11.48 -7.34
C ALA A 524 -21.82 11.65 -6.01
N GLY A 525 -20.57 12.06 -6.10
CA GLY A 525 -19.65 12.10 -4.98
C GLY A 525 -18.22 12.01 -5.44
N ARG A 526 -17.31 12.09 -4.48
CA ARG A 526 -15.88 11.90 -4.66
C ARG A 526 -15.49 10.47 -4.33
N TYR A 527 -14.63 9.91 -5.19
CA TYR A 527 -14.21 8.53 -5.15
C TYR A 527 -12.69 8.44 -5.17
N LYS A 528 -12.11 7.66 -4.28
CA LYS A 528 -10.69 7.35 -4.25
C LYS A 528 -10.39 6.00 -4.89
N PHE A 529 -9.26 5.91 -5.57
CA PHE A 529 -8.74 4.65 -6.12
C PHE A 529 -8.30 3.73 -4.99
N GLN A 530 -8.86 2.52 -4.93
CA GLN A 530 -8.51 1.54 -3.92
C GLN A 530 -7.57 0.47 -4.47
N MET A 531 -7.99 -0.23 -5.52
CA MET A 531 -7.20 -1.29 -6.16
C MET A 531 -7.71 -1.65 -7.56
N GLY A 532 -6.85 -2.23 -8.38
CA GLY A 532 -7.21 -2.85 -9.64
C GLY A 532 -6.53 -4.22 -9.79
N ILE A 533 -7.12 -5.08 -10.61
CA ILE A 533 -6.57 -6.40 -10.91
C ILE A 533 -6.54 -6.58 -12.42
N LEU A 534 -5.37 -6.94 -12.96
CA LEU A 534 -5.22 -7.37 -14.33
C LEU A 534 -4.97 -8.87 -14.40
N ARG A 535 -5.58 -9.54 -15.38
CA ARG A 535 -5.36 -10.95 -15.65
C ARG A 535 -5.31 -11.24 -17.13
N ASN A 536 -4.56 -12.27 -17.52
CA ASN A 536 -4.67 -12.80 -18.87
C ASN A 536 -5.96 -13.61 -19.05
N LYS A 537 -6.17 -14.18 -20.25
CA LYS A 537 -7.39 -14.96 -20.57
C LYS A 537 -7.53 -16.24 -19.72
N LYS A 538 -6.40 -16.86 -19.33
CA LYS A 538 -6.39 -18.13 -18.59
C LYS A 538 -6.43 -17.93 -17.08
N GLY A 539 -6.11 -16.72 -16.60
CA GLY A 539 -5.99 -16.39 -15.18
C GLY A 539 -4.71 -16.92 -14.54
N ASP A 540 -3.75 -17.41 -15.32
CA ASP A 540 -2.45 -17.88 -14.81
C ASP A 540 -1.40 -16.76 -14.71
N GLU A 541 -1.71 -15.58 -15.28
CA GLU A 541 -0.92 -14.37 -15.16
C GLU A 541 -1.75 -13.23 -14.56
N GLU A 542 -1.16 -12.50 -13.61
CA GLU A 542 -1.83 -11.43 -12.84
C GLU A 542 -0.87 -10.25 -12.59
N ALA A 543 -1.45 -9.05 -12.51
CA ALA A 543 -0.81 -7.89 -11.89
C ALA A 543 -1.82 -7.15 -11.02
N LEU A 544 -1.36 -6.69 -9.84
CA LEU A 544 -2.11 -5.80 -8.96
C LEU A 544 -1.80 -4.35 -9.29
N LEU A 545 -2.84 -3.51 -9.35
CA LEU A 545 -2.73 -2.06 -9.45
C LEU A 545 -3.10 -1.44 -8.12
N LEU A 546 -2.17 -0.70 -7.53
CA LEU A 546 -2.40 0.03 -6.29
C LEU A 546 -2.19 1.53 -6.49
N PRO A 547 -2.83 2.40 -5.68
CA PRO A 547 -2.59 3.83 -5.73
C PRO A 547 -1.12 4.17 -5.38
N PRO A 548 -0.66 5.40 -5.73
CA PRO A 548 0.58 5.95 -5.22
C PRO A 548 0.63 5.91 -3.69
N THR A 549 1.81 5.76 -3.10
CA THR A 549 1.96 5.75 -1.63
C THR A 549 1.82 7.12 -0.99
N ALA A 550 2.12 8.19 -1.73
CA ALA A 550 2.17 9.56 -1.19
C ALA A 550 0.82 10.30 -1.19
N LEU A 551 -0.10 9.96 -2.11
CA LEU A 551 -1.39 10.63 -2.25
C LEU A 551 -2.43 9.70 -2.87
N ALA A 552 -3.66 9.80 -2.39
CA ALA A 552 -4.79 9.08 -2.95
C ALA A 552 -5.14 9.67 -4.33
N LEU A 553 -5.36 8.81 -5.32
CA LEU A 553 -5.97 9.23 -6.59
C LEU A 553 -7.47 9.38 -6.36
N THR A 554 -8.00 10.58 -6.56
CA THR A 554 -9.43 10.86 -6.35
C THR A 554 -10.09 11.46 -7.60
N TRP A 555 -11.40 11.22 -7.74
CA TRP A 555 -12.22 11.76 -8.82
C TRP A 555 -13.57 12.25 -8.30
N ASP A 556 -14.01 13.39 -8.80
CA ASP A 556 -15.34 13.93 -8.56
C ASP A 556 -16.31 13.49 -9.64
N ILE A 557 -17.41 12.89 -9.20
CA ILE A 557 -18.47 12.40 -10.05
C ILE A 557 -19.67 13.33 -9.84
N ALA A 558 -19.83 14.28 -10.76
CA ALA A 558 -20.91 15.25 -10.67
C ALA A 558 -22.24 14.67 -11.19
N PRO A 559 -23.39 15.09 -10.64
CA PRO A 559 -24.71 14.69 -11.12
C PRO A 559 -24.87 14.91 -12.63
N GLY A 560 -25.28 13.87 -13.35
CA GLY A 560 -25.53 13.92 -14.80
C GLY A 560 -24.30 14.08 -15.70
N GLU A 561 -23.12 14.36 -15.14
CA GLU A 561 -21.88 14.50 -15.90
C GLU A 561 -21.15 13.16 -16.07
N THR A 562 -20.21 13.12 -17.02
CA THR A 562 -19.31 11.97 -17.22
C THR A 562 -17.90 12.36 -16.87
N THR A 563 -17.34 11.73 -15.83
CA THR A 563 -15.95 11.89 -15.40
C THR A 563 -15.08 10.83 -16.05
N GLU A 564 -13.98 11.26 -16.67
CA GLU A 564 -13.02 10.35 -17.30
C GLU A 564 -11.95 9.91 -16.28
N ILE A 565 -11.83 8.60 -16.05
CA ILE A 565 -10.85 8.01 -15.13
C ILE A 565 -9.68 7.50 -15.98
N LYS A 566 -8.51 8.11 -15.84
CA LYS A 566 -7.34 7.89 -16.69
C LYS A 566 -6.25 7.12 -15.94
N LEU A 567 -6.01 5.86 -16.34
CA LEU A 567 -4.96 4.99 -15.79
C LEU A 567 -4.20 4.29 -16.94
N GLY A 568 -3.11 3.58 -16.64
CA GLY A 568 -2.32 2.87 -17.63
C GLY A 568 -1.07 3.63 -18.07
N GLY A 569 -0.58 3.28 -19.26
CA GLY A 569 0.61 3.91 -19.83
C GLY A 569 0.44 5.41 -20.17
N PRO A 570 1.53 6.15 -20.43
CA PRO A 570 2.92 5.68 -20.45
C PRO A 570 3.39 5.13 -19.11
N PHE A 571 4.29 4.14 -19.17
CA PHE A 571 4.82 3.46 -18.00
C PHE A 571 6.23 3.96 -17.70
N ASP A 572 6.60 3.95 -16.42
CA ASP A 572 7.93 4.31 -15.93
C ASP A 572 8.39 3.30 -14.85
N LEU A 573 9.63 3.41 -14.37
CA LEU A 573 10.18 2.57 -13.30
C LEU A 573 10.53 3.42 -12.07
N ALA A 574 10.25 2.89 -10.89
CA ALA A 574 10.68 3.46 -9.62
C ALA A 574 11.36 2.40 -8.76
N VAL A 575 12.40 2.80 -8.03
CA VAL A 575 13.13 1.95 -7.07
C VAL A 575 13.68 2.82 -5.94
N GLN A 576 13.80 2.25 -4.74
CA GLN A 576 14.41 2.90 -3.60
C GLN A 576 15.92 2.63 -3.59
N PRO A 577 16.77 3.67 -3.68
CA PRO A 577 18.20 3.53 -3.51
C PRO A 577 18.58 3.54 -2.03
N LYS A 578 19.51 2.68 -1.66
CA LYS A 578 20.18 2.67 -0.35
C LYS A 578 21.68 2.76 -0.58
N VAL A 579 22.31 3.81 -0.10
CA VAL A 579 23.75 3.99 -0.28
C VAL A 579 24.45 3.69 1.05
N GLU A 580 25.57 2.97 1.06
CA GLU A 580 26.36 2.67 2.26
C GLU A 580 27.85 2.74 1.88
N GLY A 581 28.58 3.71 2.45
CA GLY A 581 29.94 4.03 1.99
C GLY A 581 29.98 4.31 0.48
N ASN A 582 30.86 3.59 -0.22
CA ASN A 582 31.08 3.68 -1.67
C ASN A 582 30.24 2.67 -2.48
N VAL A 583 29.14 2.19 -1.91
CA VAL A 583 28.25 1.22 -2.55
C VAL A 583 26.83 1.78 -2.54
N MET A 584 26.19 1.82 -3.71
CA MET A 584 24.76 2.06 -3.85
C MET A 584 24.07 0.74 -4.14
N THR A 585 23.16 0.35 -3.27
CA THR A 585 22.27 -0.81 -3.43
C THR A 585 20.91 -0.29 -3.85
N LEU A 586 20.45 -0.66 -5.03
CA LEU A 586 19.06 -0.44 -5.41
C LEU A 586 18.25 -1.66 -4.96
N ASP A 587 17.27 -1.44 -4.09
CA ASP A 587 16.49 -2.51 -3.46
C ASP A 587 15.55 -3.17 -4.47
N GLY A 588 15.83 -4.43 -4.81
CA GLY A 588 15.04 -5.21 -5.76
C GLY A 588 13.60 -5.44 -5.32
N ALA A 589 13.34 -5.49 -4.00
CA ALA A 589 12.00 -5.61 -3.46
C ALA A 589 11.17 -4.33 -3.61
N SER A 590 11.82 -3.19 -3.80
CA SER A 590 11.17 -1.88 -4.00
C SER A 590 10.94 -1.53 -5.49
N LEU A 591 11.53 -2.29 -6.41
CA LEU A 591 11.42 -2.05 -7.84
C LEU A 591 9.98 -2.23 -8.31
N VAL A 592 9.43 -1.21 -8.95
CA VAL A 592 8.03 -1.18 -9.37
C VAL A 592 7.87 -0.45 -10.70
N VAL A 593 6.91 -0.90 -11.51
CA VAL A 593 6.44 -0.14 -12.68
C VAL A 593 5.35 0.82 -12.24
N THR A 594 5.45 2.08 -12.66
CA THR A 594 4.43 3.11 -12.42
C THR A 594 3.71 3.46 -13.72
N GLY A 595 2.42 3.76 -13.64
CA GLY A 595 1.65 4.29 -14.76
C GLY A 595 1.59 5.81 -14.76
N LYS A 596 0.88 6.37 -15.74
CA LYS A 596 0.83 7.82 -15.96
C LYS A 596 0.23 8.61 -14.81
N ALA A 597 -0.65 8.00 -14.01
CA ALA A 597 -1.26 8.64 -12.85
C ALA A 597 -0.46 8.34 -11.57
N GLY A 598 0.72 7.72 -11.69
CA GLY A 598 1.53 7.27 -10.56
C GLY A 598 1.01 5.99 -9.90
N GLU A 599 -0.01 5.35 -10.46
CA GLU A 599 -0.47 4.05 -9.97
C GLU A 599 0.64 3.00 -10.14
N ARG A 600 0.72 2.06 -9.20
CA ARG A 600 1.81 1.09 -9.07
C ARG A 600 1.37 -0.29 -9.56
N TYR A 601 2.20 -0.95 -10.35
CA TYR A 601 1.98 -2.29 -10.86
C TYR A 601 2.83 -3.28 -10.07
N LEU A 602 2.17 -4.10 -9.26
CA LEU A 602 2.79 -5.00 -8.29
C LEU A 602 2.33 -6.44 -8.51
N ARG A 603 2.96 -7.40 -7.82
CA ARG A 603 2.63 -8.83 -7.90
C ARG A 603 2.53 -9.31 -9.34
N LEU A 604 3.61 -9.12 -10.10
CA LEU A 604 3.66 -9.44 -11.52
C LEU A 604 3.80 -10.95 -11.75
N VAL A 605 2.69 -11.67 -11.61
CA VAL A 605 2.64 -13.13 -11.74
C VAL A 605 2.76 -13.53 -13.20
N GLY A 606 3.92 -14.07 -13.58
CA GLY A 606 4.18 -14.63 -14.92
C GLY A 606 5.23 -13.85 -15.71
N ALA A 607 5.40 -12.57 -15.38
CA ALA A 607 6.47 -11.73 -15.91
C ALA A 607 7.00 -10.77 -14.81
N PRO A 608 7.76 -11.28 -13.83
CA PRO A 608 8.40 -10.43 -12.82
C PRO A 608 9.44 -9.49 -13.45
N LEU A 609 9.81 -8.42 -12.73
CA LEU A 609 10.77 -7.39 -13.20
C LEU A 609 12.23 -7.87 -13.14
N PHE A 610 12.52 -9.02 -13.71
CA PHE A 610 13.88 -9.53 -13.84
C PHE A 610 14.55 -8.97 -15.10
N GLY A 611 15.87 -8.78 -15.04
CA GLY A 611 16.66 -8.27 -16.16
C GLY A 611 16.46 -6.77 -16.41
N VAL A 612 16.00 -5.99 -15.43
CA VAL A 612 16.02 -4.53 -15.53
C VAL A 612 17.48 -4.07 -15.47
N GLU A 613 17.94 -3.46 -16.55
CA GLU A 613 19.30 -2.95 -16.68
C GLU A 613 19.45 -1.65 -15.89
N VAL A 614 20.59 -1.51 -15.22
CA VAL A 614 20.97 -0.30 -14.49
C VAL A 614 22.21 0.27 -15.13
N GLU A 615 22.06 1.46 -15.71
CA GLU A 615 23.16 2.21 -16.29
C GLU A 615 23.61 3.31 -15.34
N VAL A 616 24.92 3.45 -15.16
CA VAL A 616 25.50 4.42 -14.24
C VAL A 616 26.19 5.54 -15.01
N LYS A 617 25.79 6.78 -14.75
CA LYS A 617 26.29 7.96 -15.45
C LYS A 617 27.79 8.09 -15.24
N GLY A 618 28.55 8.12 -16.33
CA GLY A 618 30.02 8.27 -16.29
C GLY A 618 30.80 7.03 -15.85
N ASN A 619 30.15 5.90 -15.53
CA ASN A 619 30.84 4.68 -15.10
C ASN A 619 30.23 3.40 -15.69
N LYS A 620 30.49 3.15 -16.99
CA LYS A 620 29.99 1.96 -17.70
C LYS A 620 30.37 0.62 -17.05
N LYS A 621 31.47 0.56 -16.28
CA LYS A 621 31.89 -0.67 -15.59
C LYS A 621 31.04 -0.99 -14.36
N ALA A 622 30.29 -0.01 -13.86
CA ALA A 622 29.36 -0.18 -12.75
C ALA A 622 27.92 -0.46 -13.22
N ASN A 623 27.68 -0.55 -14.54
CA ASN A 623 26.42 -1.02 -15.07
C ASN A 623 26.14 -2.44 -14.56
N THR A 624 24.91 -2.69 -14.16
CA THR A 624 24.47 -3.97 -13.58
C THR A 624 23.02 -4.22 -13.98
N GLU A 625 22.39 -5.24 -13.41
CA GLU A 625 20.99 -5.55 -13.63
C GLU A 625 20.32 -6.11 -12.36
N PHE A 626 19.00 -5.97 -12.30
CA PHE A 626 18.16 -6.66 -11.33
C PHE A 626 17.97 -8.11 -11.74
N LYS A 627 18.69 -9.03 -11.09
CA LYS A 627 18.70 -10.45 -11.46
C LYS A 627 17.50 -11.20 -10.90
N GLY A 628 16.96 -12.12 -11.70
CA GLY A 628 16.07 -13.16 -11.18
C GLY A 628 16.84 -14.18 -10.35
N SER A 629 16.13 -14.91 -9.49
CA SER A 629 16.72 -15.98 -8.69
C SER A 629 16.55 -17.36 -9.34
N ASN A 630 17.41 -18.31 -9.01
CA ASN A 630 17.26 -19.71 -9.43
C ASN A 630 16.35 -20.50 -8.47
N ALA A 631 15.96 -21.72 -8.85
CA ALA A 631 15.05 -22.55 -8.04
C ALA A 631 15.55 -22.82 -6.61
N GLN A 632 16.86 -22.97 -6.39
CA GLN A 632 17.42 -23.18 -5.05
C GLN A 632 17.30 -21.91 -4.19
N GLU A 633 17.58 -20.74 -4.77
CA GLU A 633 17.40 -19.45 -4.10
C GLU A 633 15.93 -19.18 -3.77
N MET A 634 15.01 -19.49 -4.70
CA MET A 634 13.57 -19.41 -4.47
C MET A 634 13.10 -20.38 -3.36
N ASN A 635 13.66 -21.60 -3.30
CA ASN A 635 13.37 -22.54 -2.22
C ASN A 635 13.85 -22.03 -0.87
N ASN A 636 14.99 -21.32 -0.83
CA ASN A 636 15.53 -20.73 0.39
C ASN A 636 14.75 -19.47 0.82
N ASN A 637 14.28 -18.68 -0.15
CA ASN A 637 13.47 -17.49 0.10
C ASN A 637 12.42 -17.33 -1.00
N PHE A 638 11.18 -17.69 -0.68
CA PHE A 638 10.07 -17.72 -1.64
C PHE A 638 9.72 -16.34 -2.23
N LEU A 639 10.10 -15.24 -1.56
CA LEU A 639 9.90 -13.88 -2.09
C LEU A 639 10.66 -13.66 -3.40
N TYR A 640 11.81 -14.33 -3.57
CA TYR A 640 12.63 -14.26 -4.78
C TYR A 640 12.00 -14.91 -6.00
N ALA A 641 10.87 -15.60 -5.85
CA ALA A 641 10.07 -16.01 -7.00
C ALA A 641 9.43 -14.79 -7.70
N TYR A 642 9.18 -13.70 -6.97
CA TYR A 642 8.40 -12.56 -7.45
C TYR A 642 9.22 -11.26 -7.55
N GLN A 643 10.29 -11.16 -6.78
CA GLN A 643 11.12 -9.96 -6.68
C GLN A 643 12.53 -10.23 -7.18
N PRO A 644 13.14 -9.32 -7.96
CA PRO A 644 14.54 -9.46 -8.33
C PRO A 644 15.43 -9.29 -7.10
N GLN A 645 16.67 -9.76 -7.23
CA GLN A 645 17.74 -9.45 -6.30
C GLN A 645 18.18 -7.98 -6.43
N ASP A 646 18.78 -7.45 -5.37
CA ASP A 646 19.32 -6.10 -5.34
C ASP A 646 20.38 -5.85 -6.42
N ALA A 647 20.36 -4.66 -6.99
CA ALA A 647 21.41 -4.20 -7.89
C ALA A 647 22.48 -3.44 -7.08
N ILE A 648 23.67 -4.02 -6.97
CA ILE A 648 24.80 -3.47 -6.20
C ILE A 648 25.75 -2.70 -7.13
N ILE A 649 25.96 -1.43 -6.84
CA ILE A 649 26.70 -0.49 -7.66
C ILE A 649 27.86 0.09 -6.84
N PRO A 650 29.08 -0.43 -6.99
CA PRO A 650 30.25 0.20 -6.40
C PRO A 650 30.60 1.47 -7.19
N PHE A 651 30.88 2.57 -6.48
CA PHE A 651 31.31 3.82 -7.09
C PHE A 651 32.55 4.37 -6.40
N LYS A 652 33.21 5.32 -7.06
CA LYS A 652 34.42 5.99 -6.53
C LYS A 652 34.10 7.47 -6.31
N GLY A 653 34.35 7.90 -5.07
CA GLY A 653 34.14 9.26 -4.59
C GLY A 653 32.85 9.39 -3.81
N ASP A 654 32.88 10.05 -2.66
CA ASP A 654 31.95 11.11 -2.30
C ASP A 654 30.40 10.90 -2.26
N SER A 655 29.75 10.57 -3.38
CA SER A 655 28.29 10.58 -3.59
C SER A 655 27.91 9.55 -4.63
N ALA A 656 26.69 9.03 -4.49
CA ALA A 656 26.13 8.10 -5.44
C ALA A 656 26.09 8.73 -6.85
N PRO A 657 26.49 7.99 -7.89
CA PRO A 657 26.37 8.45 -9.25
C PRO A 657 24.90 8.39 -9.70
N PRO A 658 24.44 9.35 -10.54
CA PRO A 658 23.13 9.24 -11.16
C PRO A 658 23.03 7.94 -11.97
N TYR A 659 21.86 7.34 -11.96
CA TYR A 659 21.60 6.07 -12.62
C TYR A 659 20.35 6.14 -13.48
N ARG A 660 20.22 5.18 -14.38
CA ARG A 660 19.07 5.05 -15.28
C ARG A 660 18.64 3.59 -15.32
N LEU A 661 17.34 3.36 -15.26
CA LEU A 661 16.76 2.03 -15.36
C LEU A 661 16.24 1.80 -16.77
N THR A 662 16.51 0.62 -17.33
CA THR A 662 16.00 0.23 -18.63
C THR A 662 15.40 -1.18 -18.55
N LEU A 663 14.12 -1.28 -18.88
CA LEU A 663 13.42 -2.54 -19.04
C LEU A 663 13.20 -2.79 -20.52
N ASN A 664 13.86 -3.81 -21.08
CA ASN A 664 13.82 -4.13 -22.50
C ASN A 664 12.87 -5.29 -22.79
N LYS A 665 11.96 -5.12 -23.77
CA LYS A 665 11.08 -6.16 -24.32
C LYS A 665 10.24 -6.91 -23.28
N HIS A 666 9.83 -6.26 -22.19
CA HIS A 666 8.94 -6.88 -21.22
C HIS A 666 7.62 -7.29 -21.90
N PRO A 667 7.12 -8.53 -21.71
CA PRO A 667 5.94 -9.02 -22.43
C PRO A 667 4.71 -8.14 -22.23
N TRP A 668 4.63 -7.47 -21.09
CA TRP A 668 3.50 -6.69 -20.64
C TRP A 668 3.66 -5.18 -20.86
N PHE A 669 4.85 -4.64 -20.59
CA PHE A 669 5.09 -3.19 -20.56
C PHE A 669 5.92 -2.70 -21.76
N GLY A 670 6.47 -3.61 -22.57
CA GLY A 670 7.32 -3.27 -23.69
C GLY A 670 8.68 -2.75 -23.23
N ASN A 671 9.11 -1.64 -23.81
CA ASN A 671 10.35 -0.97 -23.43
C ASN A 671 10.02 0.21 -22.51
N ILE A 672 10.66 0.26 -21.35
CA ILE A 672 10.63 1.39 -20.43
C ILE A 672 12.07 1.86 -20.23
N GLN A 673 12.28 3.16 -20.27
CA GLN A 673 13.56 3.76 -19.92
C GLN A 673 13.28 5.01 -19.10
N THR A 674 13.84 5.08 -17.90
CA THR A 674 13.71 6.25 -17.04
C THR A 674 14.58 7.39 -17.58
N ASP A 675 14.30 8.62 -17.16
CA ASP A 675 15.32 9.67 -17.16
C ASP A 675 16.47 9.32 -16.20
N TRP A 676 17.53 10.15 -16.18
CA TRP A 676 18.56 10.04 -15.16
C TRP A 676 17.97 10.35 -13.78
N ILE A 677 18.08 9.40 -12.88
CA ILE A 677 17.70 9.51 -11.47
C ILE A 677 18.97 9.95 -10.71
N GLU A 678 18.88 11.09 -10.04
CA GLU A 678 19.99 11.72 -9.31
C GLU A 678 20.19 11.15 -7.91
#